data_AF-A0A2L2Y7Y9-F1
#
_entry.id   AF-A0A2L2Y7Y9-F1
#
_cell.length_a   1.000
_cell.length_b   1.000
_cell.length_c   1.000
_cell.angle_alpha   90.00
_cell.angle_beta   90.00
_cell.angle_gamma   90.00
#
_symmetry.space_group_name_H-M   'P 1'
#
loop_
_entity.id
_entity.type
_entity.pdbx_description
1 polymer ?
#
loop_
_entity_poly.entity_id
_entity_poly.type
_entity_poly.pdbx_seq_one_letter_code
_entity_poly.pdbx_strand_id
1 'polypeptide(L)'
;IETKMSSERKTGIIYDHRMSGHECIWDQGHIETHLRYSFPLKKCEEYRLLDRCIKIPSKFASEEELLLVHDKNYIEDIKRSKLLNDPSDLEDFASNYDSVYFNSKTYDASLLSAGCTLQLVSSVLSDQVNNGMAIVRPPGHHAMTTDACGFCFFNNVAVAAKYALEHCNLSRILIVDWDIHHGQGTQRMFYNDPRVLYFSIHRYENGAFWPHLRESNFDYAGGPSAKGFNINVPLNGTGQGNAEYLAIFNNVLLPIAYEFAPELVIISAGYDSAYGCPEGEMKVYPSLYPHLINSLSCLANGRICVVLEGGYCIPSLSESVALTLRALLGDPCPIIPPCISISQVTVNSVLNVLSALREYWDSVKLQPLYKSSSEGIGEKHFVHVDYTGSPLEGSSKYVTRGYNPVVLSHVKDLLESELKDIISKTDLSVPTARSCFIFSSKHKHSSLNELNVSGEGIKSAVNVLKNFYECGILSKCTWLELTENTETDLTALVNLKGVNKIKSTWKLSDEVRMKLEQNYSENACKSISDNLLQLVDAVVKRVCVNGFSLTYAVDGTSDSENKAQFCKFNEVALAASYLIEQHFMKRILIIDWSVDHNNNTQKIFYEDDKVLSISLHYCGKKICPMSIDETGVKQGKGYNVNVPFTHAVTDGDYLAALFHIILPIAYEFGPEFILISSAFNNECFSLLSPSCYGIMVKLLSSLCNGKMIIDFEGWNHNNTFDETTCCISSLLGNSELLSLNSQSLKPCSEAIETIQKVIAVQRKFWRSLAFAKFLPDNVTAESKKVHTVNNLKRRQSSDPVAIPRKLDEAIKMEEWIGEASGFSNNTELFCVVPLEYCPHLELLQPIPTEGLNPFARCYSCNDPNENWVCLHCYQVYCGRFINQHMLQHGQDMKHVLTLSYADLSVWCYACDAYIHNELIAPIKEHAHIKKFGSL
;
A
#
# COMPACT_ATOMS: atom_id res chain seq x y z
N ILE A 1 27.14 -11.58 -7.30
CA ILE A 1 26.85 -10.18 -7.70
C ILE A 1 27.26 -9.94 -9.16
N GLU A 2 28.46 -10.39 -9.58
CA GLU A 2 29.01 -10.24 -10.96
C GLU A 2 28.08 -10.65 -12.11
N THR A 3 27.26 -11.69 -11.98
CA THR A 3 26.32 -12.14 -13.04
C THR A 3 24.98 -11.42 -13.07
N LYS A 4 24.59 -10.68 -12.02
CA LYS A 4 23.28 -10.02 -11.92
C LYS A 4 23.24 -8.59 -12.45
N MET A 5 24.37 -7.90 -12.54
CA MET A 5 24.38 -6.47 -12.90
C MET A 5 24.29 -6.19 -14.41
N SER A 6 23.94 -7.15 -15.28
CA SER A 6 24.24 -7.08 -16.71
C SER A 6 23.10 -6.62 -17.65
N SER A 7 21.86 -6.41 -17.21
CA SER A 7 20.78 -5.99 -18.13
C SER A 7 20.20 -4.62 -17.82
N GLU A 8 20.01 -3.82 -18.87
CA GLU A 8 19.17 -2.62 -18.85
C GLU A 8 17.73 -3.01 -18.49
N ARG A 9 17.07 -2.22 -17.62
CA ARG A 9 15.70 -2.49 -17.18
C ARG A 9 14.76 -2.46 -18.38
N LYS A 10 13.97 -3.53 -18.56
CA LYS A 10 12.96 -3.66 -19.59
C LYS A 10 11.57 -3.59 -18.97
N THR A 11 10.81 -2.57 -19.34
CA THR A 11 9.40 -2.44 -18.95
C THR A 11 8.51 -2.86 -20.10
N GLY A 12 7.64 -3.83 -19.86
CA GLY A 12 6.63 -4.28 -20.81
C GLY A 12 5.42 -3.36 -20.85
N ILE A 13 4.84 -3.17 -22.02
CA ILE A 13 3.53 -2.55 -22.15
C ILE A 13 2.64 -3.39 -23.09
N ILE A 14 1.39 -3.58 -22.70
CA ILE A 14 0.41 -4.32 -23.49
C ILE A 14 -0.91 -3.56 -23.57
N TYR A 15 -1.44 -3.45 -24.80
CA TYR A 15 -2.71 -2.80 -25.11
C TYR A 15 -3.20 -3.26 -26.48
N ASP A 16 -4.51 -3.24 -26.70
CA ASP A 16 -5.14 -3.63 -27.98
C ASP A 16 -6.35 -2.75 -28.29
N HIS A 17 -6.33 -2.08 -29.45
CA HIS A 17 -7.36 -1.10 -29.81
C HIS A 17 -8.75 -1.72 -29.97
N ARG A 18 -8.87 -3.04 -30.16
CA ARG A 18 -10.18 -3.71 -30.26
C ARG A 18 -10.99 -3.58 -28.96
N MET A 19 -10.33 -3.40 -27.82
CA MET A 19 -10.98 -3.15 -26.53
C MET A 19 -11.78 -1.84 -26.50
N SER A 20 -11.49 -0.88 -27.39
CA SER A 20 -12.29 0.36 -27.50
C SER A 20 -13.68 0.13 -28.08
N GLY A 21 -13.95 -1.04 -28.69
CA GLY A 21 -15.26 -1.38 -29.22
C GLY A 21 -16.30 -1.74 -28.16
N HIS A 22 -15.91 -1.94 -26.90
CA HIS A 22 -16.82 -2.13 -25.77
C HIS A 22 -17.30 -0.75 -25.27
N GLU A 23 -18.59 -0.47 -25.49
CA GLU A 23 -19.26 0.79 -25.17
C GLU A 23 -20.75 0.56 -24.85
N CYS A 24 -21.30 1.40 -23.98
CA CYS A 24 -22.72 1.40 -23.66
C CYS A 24 -23.52 2.05 -24.79
N ILE A 25 -24.33 1.26 -25.49
CA ILE A 25 -25.08 1.72 -26.67
C ILE A 25 -26.41 2.42 -26.33
N TRP A 26 -26.84 2.34 -25.07
CA TRP A 26 -28.10 2.92 -24.62
C TRP A 26 -27.95 4.10 -23.64
N ASP A 27 -26.77 4.29 -23.04
CA ASP A 27 -26.44 5.44 -22.20
C ASP A 27 -25.13 6.10 -22.69
N GLN A 28 -25.26 7.18 -23.45
CA GLN A 28 -24.10 7.93 -23.97
C GLN A 28 -23.31 8.67 -22.88
N GLY A 29 -23.90 8.86 -21.69
CA GLY A 29 -23.27 9.53 -20.56
C GLY A 29 -22.57 8.57 -19.60
N HIS A 30 -22.50 7.28 -19.93
CA HIS A 30 -21.87 6.26 -19.10
C HIS A 30 -20.43 6.64 -18.74
N ILE A 31 -20.01 6.44 -17.50
CA ILE A 31 -18.66 6.83 -17.04
C ILE A 31 -17.56 5.88 -17.53
N GLU A 32 -17.88 4.60 -17.65
CA GLU A 32 -16.99 3.58 -18.23
C GLU A 32 -17.10 3.68 -19.76
N THR A 33 -16.12 4.36 -20.38
CA THR A 33 -16.13 4.66 -21.84
C THR A 33 -14.80 4.30 -22.49
N HIS A 34 -14.77 4.21 -23.82
CA HIS A 34 -13.54 4.03 -24.59
C HIS A 34 -12.48 5.11 -24.34
N LEU A 35 -12.88 6.31 -23.92
CA LEU A 35 -11.95 7.41 -23.62
C LEU A 35 -10.99 7.03 -22.49
N ARG A 36 -11.44 6.19 -21.55
CA ARG A 36 -10.61 5.65 -20.47
C ARG A 36 -9.47 4.77 -20.96
N TYR A 37 -9.56 4.24 -22.18
CA TYR A 37 -8.47 3.50 -22.82
C TYR A 37 -7.63 4.39 -23.74
N SER A 38 -8.27 5.22 -24.58
CA SER A 38 -7.53 5.98 -25.60
C SER A 38 -6.73 7.15 -25.03
N PHE A 39 -7.25 7.86 -24.03
CA PHE A 39 -6.57 9.05 -23.48
C PHE A 39 -5.32 8.71 -22.64
N PRO A 40 -5.31 7.66 -21.79
CA PRO A 40 -4.08 7.26 -21.12
C PRO A 40 -2.98 6.84 -22.08
N LEU A 41 -3.31 6.10 -23.15
CA LEU A 41 -2.35 5.75 -24.21
C LEU A 41 -1.79 7.01 -24.89
N LYS A 42 -2.66 7.95 -25.25
CA LYS A 42 -2.25 9.23 -25.83
C LYS A 42 -1.35 10.01 -24.89
N LYS A 43 -1.65 10.04 -23.59
CA LYS A 43 -0.79 10.72 -22.59
C LYS A 43 0.58 10.04 -22.47
N CYS A 44 0.62 8.71 -22.50
CA CYS A 44 1.88 7.97 -22.52
C CYS A 44 2.71 8.26 -23.78
N GLU A 45 2.06 8.43 -24.94
CA GLU A 45 2.71 8.85 -26.19
C GLU A 45 3.21 10.30 -26.13
N GLU A 46 2.39 11.24 -25.63
CA GLU A 46 2.77 12.64 -25.41
C GLU A 46 4.02 12.77 -24.52
N TYR A 47 4.14 11.90 -23.50
CA TYR A 47 5.30 11.83 -22.61
C TYR A 47 6.44 10.94 -23.13
N ARG A 48 6.33 10.40 -24.36
CA ARG A 48 7.30 9.50 -25.01
C ARG A 48 7.68 8.28 -24.16
N LEU A 49 6.70 7.75 -23.43
CA LEU A 49 6.90 6.59 -22.57
C LEU A 49 6.78 5.28 -23.35
N LEU A 50 5.90 5.24 -24.34
CA LEU A 50 5.67 4.06 -25.18
C LEU A 50 6.95 3.63 -25.92
N ASP A 51 7.73 4.60 -26.41
CA ASP A 51 9.00 4.38 -27.12
C ASP A 51 10.08 3.70 -26.26
N ARG A 52 9.95 3.81 -24.93
CA ARG A 52 10.88 3.25 -23.95
C ARG A 52 10.43 1.88 -23.44
N CYS A 53 9.24 1.43 -23.81
CA CYS A 53 8.67 0.16 -23.38
C CYS A 53 8.87 -0.92 -24.43
N ILE A 54 8.94 -2.17 -23.98
CA ILE A 54 8.81 -3.34 -24.86
C ILE A 54 7.33 -3.63 -25.06
N LYS A 55 6.83 -3.44 -26.28
CA LYS A 55 5.45 -3.78 -26.63
C LYS A 55 5.26 -5.29 -26.65
N ILE A 56 4.45 -5.80 -25.72
CA ILE A 56 4.10 -7.21 -25.64
C ILE A 56 2.89 -7.48 -26.55
N PRO A 57 2.89 -8.54 -27.36
CA PRO A 57 1.74 -8.90 -28.20
C PRO A 57 0.49 -9.19 -27.37
N SER A 58 -0.67 -8.72 -27.84
CA SER A 58 -1.96 -9.05 -27.26
C SER A 58 -2.37 -10.49 -27.56
N LYS A 59 -3.14 -11.09 -26.66
CA LYS A 59 -3.69 -12.44 -26.77
C LYS A 59 -5.14 -12.44 -26.25
N PHE A 60 -5.98 -13.29 -26.84
CA PHE A 60 -7.27 -13.66 -26.24
C PHE A 60 -7.07 -14.74 -25.18
N ALA A 61 -7.64 -14.57 -23.99
CA ALA A 61 -7.73 -15.65 -23.01
C ALA A 61 -8.46 -16.85 -23.63
N SER A 62 -7.92 -18.04 -23.41
CA SER A 62 -8.56 -19.31 -23.75
C SER A 62 -9.65 -19.66 -22.72
N GLU A 63 -10.55 -20.56 -23.08
CA GLU A 63 -11.58 -21.04 -22.16
C GLU A 63 -10.94 -21.76 -20.96
N GLU A 64 -9.88 -22.55 -21.18
CA GLU A 64 -9.12 -23.24 -20.14
C GLU A 64 -8.50 -22.26 -19.13
N GLU A 65 -7.99 -21.11 -19.59
CA GLU A 65 -7.46 -20.07 -18.72
C GLU A 65 -8.56 -19.39 -17.90
N LEU A 66 -9.73 -19.13 -18.48
CA LEU A 66 -10.85 -18.54 -17.76
C LEU A 66 -11.45 -19.50 -16.71
N LEU A 67 -11.50 -20.80 -17.03
CA LEU A 67 -11.98 -21.86 -16.14
C LEU A 67 -11.14 -22.02 -14.87
N LEU A 68 -9.98 -21.36 -14.76
CA LEU A 68 -9.21 -21.30 -13.53
C LEU A 68 -9.94 -20.59 -12.39
N VAL A 69 -10.84 -19.65 -12.70
CA VAL A 69 -11.58 -18.88 -11.68
C VAL A 69 -13.07 -18.70 -11.98
N HIS A 70 -13.50 -18.90 -13.23
CA HIS A 70 -14.89 -18.73 -13.64
C HIS A 70 -15.58 -20.07 -13.93
N ASP A 71 -16.89 -20.13 -13.69
CA ASP A 71 -17.72 -21.27 -14.06
C ASP A 71 -17.90 -21.38 -15.58
N LYS A 72 -18.03 -22.60 -16.09
CA LYS A 72 -18.21 -22.86 -17.51
C LYS A 72 -19.51 -22.26 -18.05
N ASN A 73 -20.62 -22.38 -17.32
CA ASN A 73 -21.90 -21.85 -17.79
C ASN A 73 -21.86 -20.33 -17.85
N TYR A 74 -21.21 -19.69 -16.87
CA TYR A 74 -21.01 -18.25 -16.88
C TYR A 74 -20.21 -17.77 -18.11
N ILE A 75 -19.11 -18.43 -18.45
CA ILE A 75 -18.32 -18.09 -19.65
C ILE A 75 -19.19 -18.18 -20.92
N GLU A 76 -20.00 -19.24 -21.02
CA GLU A 76 -20.92 -19.43 -22.14
C GLU A 76 -22.06 -18.40 -22.15
N ASP A 77 -22.56 -17.97 -20.99
CA ASP A 77 -23.56 -16.92 -20.88
C ASP A 77 -23.03 -15.57 -21.36
N ILE A 78 -21.82 -15.15 -20.93
CA ILE A 78 -21.19 -13.92 -21.45
C ILE A 78 -20.92 -14.03 -22.96
N LYS A 79 -20.53 -15.21 -23.45
CA LYS A 79 -20.31 -15.46 -24.89
C LYS A 79 -21.58 -15.28 -25.73
N ARG A 80 -22.77 -15.58 -25.17
CA ARG A 80 -24.07 -15.36 -25.85
C ARG A 80 -24.34 -13.89 -26.16
N SER A 81 -23.73 -12.95 -25.43
CA SER A 81 -23.90 -11.51 -25.71
C SER A 81 -23.48 -11.13 -27.13
N LYS A 82 -22.61 -11.91 -27.78
CA LYS A 82 -22.21 -11.73 -29.18
C LYS A 82 -23.33 -11.97 -30.19
N LEU A 83 -24.32 -12.78 -29.82
CA LEU A 83 -25.43 -13.15 -30.69
C LEU A 83 -26.58 -12.13 -30.62
N LEU A 84 -26.57 -11.27 -29.60
CA LEU A 84 -27.53 -10.20 -29.40
C LEU A 84 -27.10 -8.97 -30.20
N ASN A 85 -28.01 -8.45 -31.04
CA ASN A 85 -27.76 -7.26 -31.85
C ASN A 85 -28.76 -6.13 -31.58
N ASP A 86 -29.90 -6.43 -30.95
CA ASP A 86 -30.90 -5.43 -30.58
C ASP A 86 -30.50 -4.76 -29.25
N PRO A 87 -30.48 -3.41 -29.18
CA PRO A 87 -30.15 -2.71 -27.93
C PRO A 87 -31.06 -3.06 -26.75
N SER A 88 -32.34 -3.35 -26.98
CA SER A 88 -33.28 -3.73 -25.93
C SER A 88 -32.96 -5.12 -25.37
N ASP A 89 -32.61 -6.07 -26.24
CA ASP A 89 -32.21 -7.42 -25.81
C ASP A 89 -30.90 -7.38 -25.01
N LEU A 90 -29.95 -6.55 -25.43
CA LEU A 90 -28.68 -6.35 -24.73
C LEU A 90 -28.87 -5.65 -23.37
N GLU A 91 -29.74 -4.65 -23.29
CA GLU A 91 -30.07 -3.97 -22.03
C GLU A 91 -30.81 -4.91 -21.07
N ASP A 92 -31.75 -5.72 -21.58
CA ASP A 92 -32.43 -6.75 -20.81
C ASP A 92 -31.45 -7.80 -20.28
N PHE A 93 -30.51 -8.25 -21.11
CA PHE A 93 -29.46 -9.16 -20.71
C PHE A 93 -28.54 -8.54 -19.65
N ALA A 94 -28.12 -7.28 -19.84
CA ALA A 94 -27.30 -6.54 -18.89
C ALA A 94 -27.97 -6.41 -17.52
N SER A 95 -29.30 -6.22 -17.51
CA SER A 95 -30.07 -6.09 -16.26
C SER A 95 -30.03 -7.33 -15.37
N ASN A 96 -29.54 -8.48 -15.83
CA ASN A 96 -29.35 -9.65 -14.94
C ASN A 96 -28.12 -9.52 -14.03
N TYR A 97 -27.28 -8.50 -14.24
CA TYR A 97 -26.01 -8.30 -13.55
C TYR A 97 -25.92 -6.88 -12.98
N ASP A 98 -25.22 -6.72 -11.86
CA ASP A 98 -25.12 -5.42 -11.19
C ASP A 98 -24.12 -4.50 -11.90
N SER A 99 -24.58 -3.31 -12.31
CA SER A 99 -23.75 -2.23 -12.86
C SER A 99 -22.85 -2.66 -14.04
N VAL A 100 -23.43 -3.27 -15.09
CA VAL A 100 -22.73 -3.61 -16.34
C VAL A 100 -23.54 -3.21 -17.57
N TYR A 101 -22.87 -3.16 -18.72
CA TYR A 101 -23.51 -3.01 -20.03
C TYR A 101 -22.90 -3.96 -21.05
N PHE A 102 -23.65 -4.31 -22.09
CA PHE A 102 -23.21 -5.23 -23.12
C PHE A 102 -23.34 -4.63 -24.51
N ASN A 103 -22.41 -5.02 -25.39
CA ASN A 103 -22.57 -4.92 -26.83
C ASN A 103 -21.93 -6.14 -27.51
N SER A 104 -22.01 -6.20 -28.84
CA SER A 104 -21.48 -7.34 -29.61
C SER A 104 -19.95 -7.52 -29.53
N LYS A 105 -19.22 -6.53 -28.98
CA LYS A 105 -17.77 -6.56 -28.78
C LYS A 105 -17.36 -6.89 -27.34
N THR A 106 -18.30 -6.87 -26.38
CA THR A 106 -18.01 -7.08 -24.94
C THR A 106 -17.22 -8.37 -24.69
N TYR A 107 -17.66 -9.51 -25.21
CA TYR A 107 -16.97 -10.79 -24.98
C TYR A 107 -15.53 -10.78 -25.54
N ASP A 108 -15.34 -10.33 -26.78
CA ASP A 108 -13.99 -10.28 -27.39
C ASP A 108 -13.06 -9.31 -26.66
N ALA A 109 -13.58 -8.15 -26.24
CA ALA A 109 -12.83 -7.19 -25.44
C ALA A 109 -12.45 -7.78 -24.07
N SER A 110 -13.37 -8.52 -23.43
CA SER A 110 -13.12 -9.19 -22.14
C SER A 110 -12.06 -10.28 -22.25
N LEU A 111 -12.10 -11.09 -23.32
CA LEU A 111 -11.06 -12.07 -23.61
C LEU A 111 -9.69 -11.41 -23.85
N LEU A 112 -9.65 -10.26 -24.54
CA LEU A 112 -8.40 -9.51 -24.74
C LEU A 112 -7.89 -8.93 -23.43
N SER A 113 -8.77 -8.39 -22.58
CA SER A 113 -8.40 -7.80 -21.30
C SER A 113 -7.73 -8.84 -20.38
N ALA A 114 -8.37 -10.00 -20.21
CA ALA A 114 -7.84 -11.11 -19.42
C ALA A 114 -6.57 -11.69 -20.06
N GLY A 115 -6.58 -11.91 -21.38
CA GLY A 115 -5.45 -12.49 -22.12
C GLY A 115 -4.21 -11.59 -22.15
N CYS A 116 -4.38 -10.27 -22.25
CA CYS A 116 -3.27 -9.31 -22.15
C CYS A 116 -2.68 -9.32 -20.74
N THR A 117 -3.52 -9.43 -19.71
CA THR A 117 -3.08 -9.48 -18.31
C THR A 117 -2.26 -10.75 -18.03
N LEU A 118 -2.76 -11.91 -18.48
CA LEU A 118 -2.04 -13.18 -18.48
C LEU A 118 -0.69 -13.08 -19.20
N GLN A 119 -0.68 -12.51 -20.39
CA GLN A 119 0.52 -12.39 -21.21
C GLN A 119 1.57 -11.46 -20.57
N LEU A 120 1.15 -10.39 -19.90
CA LEU A 120 2.04 -9.53 -19.12
C LEU A 120 2.70 -10.32 -17.98
N VAL A 121 1.90 -11.02 -17.17
CA VAL A 121 2.40 -11.84 -16.06
C VAL A 121 3.37 -12.91 -16.57
N SER A 122 3.01 -13.63 -17.63
CA SER A 122 3.89 -14.63 -18.24
C SER A 122 5.20 -14.02 -18.74
N SER A 123 5.17 -12.83 -19.33
CA SER A 123 6.38 -12.15 -19.83
C SER A 123 7.31 -11.69 -18.70
N VAL A 124 6.75 -11.26 -17.56
CA VAL A 124 7.53 -10.90 -16.36
C VAL A 124 8.13 -12.15 -15.70
N LEU A 125 7.36 -13.24 -15.59
CA LEU A 125 7.84 -14.48 -14.95
C LEU A 125 8.84 -15.26 -15.80
N SER A 126 8.88 -15.01 -17.12
CA SER A 126 9.85 -15.60 -18.04
C SER A 126 11.05 -14.69 -18.34
N ASP A 127 11.24 -13.63 -17.54
CA ASP A 127 12.33 -12.66 -17.63
C ASP A 127 12.47 -11.97 -19.01
N GLN A 128 11.38 -11.93 -19.81
CA GLN A 128 11.34 -11.16 -21.07
C GLN A 128 11.35 -9.65 -20.78
N VAL A 129 10.69 -9.26 -19.70
CA VAL A 129 10.64 -7.91 -19.13
C VAL A 129 10.75 -8.01 -17.61
N ASN A 130 11.27 -6.98 -16.94
CA ASN A 130 11.41 -6.97 -15.48
C ASN A 130 10.06 -6.67 -14.78
N ASN A 131 9.26 -5.81 -15.39
CA ASN A 131 7.96 -5.35 -14.92
C ASN A 131 7.11 -4.90 -16.13
N GLY A 132 5.86 -4.50 -15.91
CA GLY A 132 5.10 -3.86 -16.98
C GLY A 132 3.68 -3.46 -16.61
N MET A 133 2.99 -2.91 -17.61
CA MET A 133 1.63 -2.39 -17.47
C MET A 133 0.72 -2.86 -18.60
N ALA A 134 -0.49 -3.28 -18.24
CA ALA A 134 -1.57 -3.63 -19.14
C ALA A 134 -2.62 -2.50 -19.14
N ILE A 135 -2.72 -1.76 -20.25
CA ILE A 135 -3.78 -0.77 -20.45
C ILE A 135 -4.94 -1.50 -21.14
N VAL A 136 -5.86 -2.01 -20.32
CA VAL A 136 -6.92 -2.92 -20.73
C VAL A 136 -8.30 -2.40 -20.38
N ARG A 137 -9.31 -2.83 -21.13
CA ARG A 137 -10.74 -2.63 -20.89
C ARG A 137 -11.54 -3.78 -21.51
N PRO A 138 -12.60 -4.31 -20.87
CA PRO A 138 -13.17 -3.91 -19.58
C PRO A 138 -12.29 -4.24 -18.36
N PRO A 139 -12.53 -3.61 -17.19
CA PRO A 139 -11.87 -3.95 -15.92
C PRO A 139 -12.25 -5.37 -15.43
N GLY A 140 -11.68 -5.82 -14.31
CA GLY A 140 -11.78 -7.21 -13.85
C GLY A 140 -12.08 -7.43 -12.36
N HIS A 141 -11.62 -6.60 -11.44
CA HIS A 141 -11.59 -6.95 -10.00
C HIS A 141 -12.95 -7.24 -9.32
N HIS A 142 -14.07 -6.80 -9.90
CA HIS A 142 -15.42 -7.10 -9.42
C HIS A 142 -16.02 -8.40 -9.99
N ALA A 143 -15.49 -8.92 -11.11
CA ALA A 143 -16.03 -10.10 -11.76
C ALA A 143 -15.92 -11.32 -10.82
N MET A 144 -17.04 -12.00 -10.63
CA MET A 144 -17.17 -13.15 -9.73
C MET A 144 -17.04 -14.46 -10.50
N THR A 145 -17.04 -15.59 -9.80
CA THR A 145 -17.01 -16.93 -10.42
C THR A 145 -18.14 -17.12 -11.42
N THR A 146 -19.33 -16.60 -11.12
CA THR A 146 -20.57 -16.84 -11.88
C THR A 146 -21.27 -15.59 -12.39
N ASP A 147 -20.73 -14.40 -12.14
CA ASP A 147 -21.46 -13.15 -12.35
C ASP A 147 -20.56 -12.02 -12.82
N ALA A 148 -21.05 -11.27 -13.82
CA ALA A 148 -20.49 -9.97 -14.18
C ALA A 148 -20.94 -8.94 -13.14
N CYS A 149 -20.09 -7.97 -12.82
CA CYS A 149 -20.40 -6.97 -11.81
C CYS A 149 -19.50 -5.75 -11.99
N GLY A 150 -20.02 -4.53 -11.77
CA GLY A 150 -19.20 -3.30 -11.71
C GLY A 150 -18.32 -3.11 -12.94
N PHE A 151 -18.91 -3.18 -14.12
CA PHE A 151 -18.24 -3.12 -15.43
C PHE A 151 -17.26 -4.26 -15.75
N CYS A 152 -17.11 -5.25 -14.86
CA CYS A 152 -16.18 -6.36 -15.00
C CYS A 152 -16.89 -7.64 -15.48
N PHE A 153 -16.28 -8.36 -16.42
CA PHE A 153 -16.81 -9.61 -16.99
C PHE A 153 -15.92 -10.82 -16.69
N PHE A 154 -14.61 -10.69 -16.88
CA PHE A 154 -13.66 -11.70 -16.42
C PHE A 154 -12.68 -11.04 -15.47
N ASN A 155 -12.30 -11.75 -14.41
CA ASN A 155 -11.41 -11.20 -13.40
C ASN A 155 -9.97 -11.30 -13.89
N ASN A 156 -9.52 -10.26 -14.59
CA ASN A 156 -8.23 -10.19 -15.27
C ASN A 156 -7.07 -10.57 -14.34
N VAL A 157 -7.03 -9.98 -13.15
CA VAL A 157 -5.97 -10.18 -12.16
C VAL A 157 -6.06 -11.57 -11.53
N ALA A 158 -7.26 -12.05 -11.19
CA ALA A 158 -7.40 -13.37 -10.58
C ALA A 158 -7.09 -14.52 -11.54
N VAL A 159 -7.51 -14.40 -12.81
CA VAL A 159 -7.13 -15.35 -13.87
C VAL A 159 -5.62 -15.43 -14.00
N ALA A 160 -4.92 -14.28 -14.06
CA ALA A 160 -3.47 -14.25 -14.19
C ALA A 160 -2.73 -14.75 -12.93
N ALA A 161 -3.23 -14.44 -11.74
CA ALA A 161 -2.69 -14.96 -10.48
C ALA A 161 -2.85 -16.48 -10.38
N LYS A 162 -4.05 -17.04 -10.67
CA LYS A 162 -4.23 -18.50 -10.70
C LYS A 162 -3.37 -19.17 -11.76
N TYR A 163 -3.23 -18.57 -12.94
CA TYR A 163 -2.30 -19.09 -13.95
C TYR A 163 -0.86 -19.15 -13.42
N ALA A 164 -0.38 -18.09 -12.77
CA ALA A 164 0.96 -18.06 -12.19
C ALA A 164 1.16 -19.11 -11.07
N LEU A 165 0.16 -19.34 -10.23
CA LEU A 165 0.21 -20.38 -9.21
C LEU A 165 0.26 -21.79 -9.82
N GLU A 166 -0.68 -22.10 -10.71
CA GLU A 166 -0.92 -23.47 -11.18
C GLU A 166 -0.01 -23.87 -12.36
N HIS A 167 0.48 -22.92 -13.16
CA HIS A 167 1.29 -23.18 -14.35
C HIS A 167 2.72 -22.65 -14.28
N CYS A 168 2.99 -21.67 -13.40
CA CYS A 168 4.34 -21.13 -13.19
C CYS A 168 4.95 -21.52 -11.83
N ASN A 169 4.23 -22.33 -11.03
CA ASN A 169 4.67 -22.84 -9.73
C ASN A 169 5.03 -21.75 -8.70
N LEU A 170 4.40 -20.59 -8.77
CA LEU A 170 4.53 -19.59 -7.71
C LEU A 170 3.82 -20.08 -6.44
N SER A 171 4.37 -19.72 -5.30
CA SER A 171 3.84 -20.04 -3.98
C SER A 171 3.31 -18.82 -3.24
N ARG A 172 3.77 -17.60 -3.58
CA ARG A 172 3.37 -16.35 -2.91
C ARG A 172 3.16 -15.22 -3.90
N ILE A 173 1.92 -14.77 -4.07
CA ILE A 173 1.55 -13.63 -4.91
C ILE A 173 0.91 -12.55 -4.04
N LEU A 174 1.37 -11.31 -4.16
CA LEU A 174 0.73 -10.16 -3.55
C LEU A 174 -0.14 -9.47 -4.61
N ILE A 175 -1.42 -9.30 -4.30
CA ILE A 175 -2.34 -8.46 -5.09
C ILE A 175 -2.59 -7.18 -4.30
N VAL A 176 -2.23 -6.04 -4.89
CA VAL A 176 -2.52 -4.70 -4.33
C VAL A 176 -3.62 -4.07 -5.17
N ASP A 177 -4.80 -3.93 -4.60
CA ASP A 177 -5.91 -3.22 -5.20
C ASP A 177 -6.00 -1.81 -4.60
N TRP A 178 -5.67 -0.80 -5.40
CA TRP A 178 -5.78 0.61 -5.01
C TRP A 178 -6.92 1.34 -5.74
N ASP A 179 -7.71 0.60 -6.52
CA ASP A 179 -8.99 1.10 -7.03
C ASP A 179 -9.85 1.53 -5.84
N ILE A 180 -10.62 2.61 -6.00
CA ILE A 180 -11.39 3.14 -4.88
C ILE A 180 -12.56 2.23 -4.50
N HIS A 181 -12.95 1.31 -5.37
CA HIS A 181 -13.96 0.29 -5.08
C HIS A 181 -13.29 -0.99 -4.57
N HIS A 182 -13.97 -1.68 -3.66
CA HIS A 182 -13.49 -2.98 -3.20
C HIS A 182 -13.60 -4.02 -4.32
N GLY A 183 -12.49 -4.64 -4.72
CA GLY A 183 -12.47 -5.80 -5.63
C GLY A 183 -13.00 -7.09 -4.99
N GLN A 184 -14.30 -7.13 -4.67
CA GLN A 184 -14.96 -8.28 -4.02
C GLN A 184 -14.81 -9.59 -4.81
N GLY A 185 -14.76 -9.52 -6.15
CA GLY A 185 -14.54 -10.68 -7.00
C GLY A 185 -13.18 -11.32 -6.72
N THR A 186 -12.13 -10.50 -6.71
CA THR A 186 -10.76 -10.92 -6.39
C THR A 186 -10.66 -11.44 -4.96
N GLN A 187 -11.25 -10.74 -3.98
CA GLN A 187 -11.31 -11.20 -2.59
C GLN A 187 -11.91 -12.61 -2.49
N ARG A 188 -13.09 -12.84 -3.08
CA ARG A 188 -13.81 -14.12 -2.99
C ARG A 188 -13.02 -15.28 -3.61
N MET A 189 -12.35 -15.04 -4.73
CA MET A 189 -11.56 -16.06 -5.45
C MET A 189 -10.34 -16.56 -4.66
N PHE A 190 -9.76 -15.71 -3.81
CA PHE A 190 -8.57 -16.05 -3.01
C PHE A 190 -8.83 -16.13 -1.52
N TYR A 191 -10.09 -15.97 -1.08
CA TYR A 191 -10.44 -15.85 0.34
C TYR A 191 -9.91 -17.03 1.19
N ASN A 192 -9.79 -18.22 0.61
CA ASN A 192 -9.31 -19.44 1.28
C ASN A 192 -7.89 -19.87 0.86
N ASP A 193 -7.17 -19.10 0.04
CA ASP A 193 -5.89 -19.49 -0.55
C ASP A 193 -4.72 -18.68 0.07
N PRO A 194 -3.93 -19.25 1.02
CA PRO A 194 -2.86 -18.52 1.68
C PRO A 194 -1.65 -18.26 0.77
N ARG A 195 -1.64 -18.78 -0.46
CA ARG A 195 -0.62 -18.46 -1.47
C ARG A 195 -0.81 -17.05 -2.05
N VAL A 196 -1.97 -16.43 -1.83
CA VAL A 196 -2.27 -15.07 -2.30
C VAL A 196 -2.58 -14.18 -1.12
N LEU A 197 -1.81 -13.10 -0.98
CA LEU A 197 -2.13 -12.00 -0.08
C LEU A 197 -2.89 -10.94 -0.89
N TYR A 198 -4.17 -10.76 -0.59
CA TYR A 198 -4.99 -9.71 -1.20
C TYR A 198 -5.08 -8.50 -0.27
N PHE A 199 -4.76 -7.33 -0.78
CA PHE A 199 -4.81 -6.07 -0.05
C PHE A 199 -5.61 -5.04 -0.86
N SER A 200 -6.64 -4.43 -0.25
CA SER A 200 -7.49 -3.44 -0.92
C SER A 200 -7.73 -2.19 -0.06
N ILE A 201 -7.53 -1.01 -0.64
CA ILE A 201 -7.91 0.28 -0.04
C ILE A 201 -9.10 0.82 -0.83
N HIS A 202 -10.24 1.03 -0.18
CA HIS A 202 -11.46 1.39 -0.90
C HIS A 202 -12.35 2.33 -0.07
N ARG A 203 -13.12 3.19 -0.75
CA ARG A 203 -14.21 3.95 -0.14
C ARG A 203 -15.24 2.95 0.38
N TYR A 204 -15.66 3.12 1.62
CA TYR A 204 -16.60 2.20 2.26
C TYR A 204 -17.76 2.95 2.90
N GLU A 205 -17.48 4.06 3.60
CA GLU A 205 -18.49 4.85 4.32
C GLU A 205 -19.44 3.98 5.15
N ASN A 206 -18.85 3.04 5.90
CA ASN A 206 -19.56 2.02 6.69
C ASN A 206 -20.51 1.17 5.84
N GLY A 207 -20.14 0.81 4.62
CA GLY A 207 -20.97 0.04 3.68
C GLY A 207 -22.03 0.87 2.94
N ALA A 208 -22.06 2.20 3.13
CA ALA A 208 -22.96 3.06 2.37
C ALA A 208 -22.49 3.28 0.93
N PHE A 209 -21.20 3.08 0.62
CA PHE A 209 -20.65 3.19 -0.73
C PHE A 209 -20.68 1.85 -1.46
N TRP A 210 -20.89 1.88 -2.79
CA TRP A 210 -20.97 0.68 -3.63
C TRP A 210 -19.64 -0.11 -3.54
N PRO A 211 -19.65 -1.46 -3.44
CA PRO A 211 -20.78 -2.39 -3.65
C PRO A 211 -21.68 -2.65 -2.43
N HIS A 212 -21.59 -1.84 -1.38
CA HIS A 212 -22.42 -1.95 -0.18
C HIS A 212 -22.25 -3.26 0.59
N LEU A 213 -21.09 -3.91 0.50
CA LEU A 213 -20.90 -5.25 1.06
C LEU A 213 -20.29 -5.21 2.45
N ARG A 214 -20.91 -5.91 3.40
CA ARG A 214 -20.36 -6.09 4.75
C ARG A 214 -18.97 -6.73 4.73
N GLU A 215 -18.72 -7.63 3.79
CA GLU A 215 -17.46 -8.35 3.65
C GLU A 215 -16.30 -7.51 3.11
N SER A 216 -16.56 -6.26 2.68
CA SER A 216 -15.53 -5.28 2.34
C SER A 216 -14.92 -4.62 3.58
N ASN A 217 -15.44 -4.87 4.79
CA ASN A 217 -14.87 -4.26 6.00
C ASN A 217 -13.59 -4.97 6.47
N PHE A 218 -12.86 -4.32 7.38
CA PHE A 218 -11.54 -4.75 7.87
C PHE A 218 -11.52 -6.10 8.60
N ASP A 219 -12.65 -6.55 9.16
CA ASP A 219 -12.71 -7.77 9.97
C ASP A 219 -12.94 -9.05 9.15
N TYR A 220 -13.08 -8.93 7.83
CA TYR A 220 -13.04 -10.04 6.87
C TYR A 220 -11.60 -10.33 6.47
N ALA A 221 -10.87 -10.94 7.40
CA ALA A 221 -9.43 -11.15 7.28
C ALA A 221 -9.03 -12.46 6.56
N GLY A 222 -9.91 -13.06 5.76
CA GLY A 222 -9.67 -14.33 5.06
C GLY A 222 -10.43 -15.51 5.67
N GLY A 223 -10.59 -16.55 4.87
CA GLY A 223 -11.35 -17.75 5.18
C GLY A 223 -10.58 -18.75 6.04
N PRO A 224 -11.19 -19.89 6.41
CA PRO A 224 -10.65 -20.83 7.40
C PRO A 224 -9.18 -21.26 7.17
N SER A 225 -8.76 -21.42 5.93
CA SER A 225 -7.40 -21.86 5.55
C SER A 225 -6.42 -20.72 5.22
N ALA A 226 -6.87 -19.46 5.25
CA ALA A 226 -6.08 -18.30 4.84
C ALA A 226 -6.35 -17.06 5.70
N LYS A 227 -6.63 -17.24 6.99
CA LYS A 227 -6.78 -16.11 7.93
C LYS A 227 -5.51 -15.26 7.96
N GLY A 228 -5.69 -13.95 7.88
CA GLY A 228 -4.63 -12.95 7.73
C GLY A 228 -4.26 -12.61 6.28
N PHE A 229 -4.67 -13.40 5.28
CA PHE A 229 -4.24 -13.22 3.87
C PHE A 229 -5.22 -12.38 3.02
N ASN A 230 -6.28 -11.87 3.62
CA ASN A 230 -7.16 -10.88 3.02
C ASN A 230 -7.18 -9.62 3.89
N ILE A 231 -6.82 -8.48 3.31
CA ILE A 231 -6.68 -7.22 4.02
C ILE A 231 -7.54 -6.15 3.36
N ASN A 232 -8.61 -5.78 4.04
CA ASN A 232 -9.47 -4.67 3.63
C ASN A 232 -9.14 -3.43 4.46
N VAL A 233 -8.87 -2.31 3.81
CA VAL A 233 -8.70 -0.99 4.43
C VAL A 233 -9.87 -0.09 4.01
N PRO A 234 -11.01 -0.15 4.73
CA PRO A 234 -12.18 0.64 4.41
C PRO A 234 -11.99 2.12 4.77
N LEU A 235 -12.16 3.01 3.81
CA LEU A 235 -12.15 4.46 4.01
C LEU A 235 -13.58 4.91 4.35
N ASN A 236 -13.81 5.23 5.63
CA ASN A 236 -15.11 5.63 6.17
C ASN A 236 -15.41 7.13 6.01
N GLY A 237 -15.00 7.72 4.89
CA GLY A 237 -15.26 9.10 4.49
C GLY A 237 -14.66 9.39 3.12
N THR A 238 -14.82 10.63 2.65
CA THR A 238 -14.24 11.13 1.40
C THR A 238 -13.12 12.15 1.66
N GLY A 239 -12.38 12.50 0.61
CA GLY A 239 -11.34 13.51 0.66
C GLY A 239 -9.98 13.05 1.20
N GLN A 240 -9.79 11.76 1.47
CA GLN A 240 -8.49 11.17 1.80
C GLN A 240 -7.52 11.35 0.62
N GLY A 241 -6.26 11.69 0.91
CA GLY A 241 -5.27 11.98 -0.11
C GLY A 241 -3.92 11.35 0.17
N ASN A 242 -2.85 12.04 -0.26
CA ASN A 242 -1.49 11.51 -0.24
C ASN A 242 -1.05 11.02 1.15
N ALA A 243 -1.32 11.79 2.21
CA ALA A 243 -0.92 11.45 3.57
C ALA A 243 -1.59 10.16 4.05
N GLU A 244 -2.89 9.98 3.79
CA GLU A 244 -3.63 8.78 4.17
C GLU A 244 -3.11 7.53 3.46
N TYR A 245 -2.90 7.58 2.14
CA TYR A 245 -2.44 6.43 1.37
C TYR A 245 -1.02 6.01 1.78
N LEU A 246 -0.11 6.97 1.97
CA LEU A 246 1.24 6.68 2.47
C LEU A 246 1.19 6.11 3.89
N ALA A 247 0.31 6.62 4.76
CA ALA A 247 0.17 6.09 6.12
C ALA A 247 -0.37 4.66 6.14
N ILE A 248 -1.33 4.34 5.27
CA ILE A 248 -1.85 2.97 5.09
C ILE A 248 -0.74 2.05 4.57
N PHE A 249 0.03 2.49 3.57
CA PHE A 249 1.15 1.72 3.05
C PHE A 249 2.20 1.44 4.13
N ASN A 250 2.62 2.48 4.84
CA ASN A 250 3.66 2.39 5.85
C ASN A 250 3.24 1.57 7.08
N ASN A 251 1.99 1.67 7.53
CA ASN A 251 1.57 1.01 8.77
C ASN A 251 0.94 -0.36 8.56
N VAL A 252 0.43 -0.66 7.37
CA VAL A 252 -0.27 -1.93 7.08
C VAL A 252 0.42 -2.71 5.96
N LEU A 253 0.43 -2.17 4.73
CA LEU A 253 0.83 -2.95 3.55
C LEU A 253 2.31 -3.33 3.58
N LEU A 254 3.22 -2.36 3.74
CA LEU A 254 4.66 -2.61 3.62
C LEU A 254 5.15 -3.58 4.71
N PRO A 255 4.86 -3.39 6.02
CA PRO A 255 5.28 -4.35 7.03
C PRO A 255 4.88 -5.80 6.68
N ILE A 256 3.61 -6.00 6.31
CA ILE A 256 3.07 -7.31 5.96
C ILE A 256 3.65 -7.84 4.64
N ALA A 257 3.80 -7.01 3.63
CA ALA A 257 4.31 -7.42 2.32
C ALA A 257 5.78 -7.87 2.38
N TYR A 258 6.60 -7.22 3.21
CA TYR A 258 7.96 -7.69 3.46
C TYR A 258 7.96 -9.01 4.23
N GLU A 259 7.15 -9.16 5.30
CA GLU A 259 7.00 -10.43 6.03
C GLU A 259 6.50 -11.58 5.13
N PHE A 260 5.55 -11.30 4.22
CA PHE A 260 5.02 -12.26 3.26
C PHE A 260 6.02 -12.63 2.16
N ALA A 261 6.96 -11.74 1.81
CA ALA A 261 7.99 -11.94 0.80
C ALA A 261 7.44 -12.52 -0.53
N PRO A 262 6.57 -11.78 -1.25
CA PRO A 262 5.94 -12.25 -2.48
C PRO A 262 6.95 -12.49 -3.59
N GLU A 263 6.61 -13.42 -4.48
CA GLU A 263 7.39 -13.77 -5.67
C GLU A 263 6.93 -12.99 -6.91
N LEU A 264 5.72 -12.44 -6.87
CA LEU A 264 5.11 -11.57 -7.87
C LEU A 264 4.19 -10.57 -7.17
N VAL A 265 4.20 -9.32 -7.63
CA VAL A 265 3.22 -8.31 -7.24
C VAL A 265 2.33 -7.98 -8.45
N ILE A 266 1.02 -8.12 -8.30
CA ILE A 266 0.04 -7.69 -9.29
C ILE A 266 -0.75 -6.52 -8.69
N ILE A 267 -0.91 -5.43 -9.44
CA ILE A 267 -1.62 -4.24 -8.99
C ILE A 267 -2.90 -4.11 -9.79
N SER A 268 -4.05 -4.25 -9.13
CA SER A 268 -5.35 -3.82 -9.64
C SER A 268 -5.38 -2.30 -9.56
N ALA A 269 -5.06 -1.67 -10.68
CA ALA A 269 -4.73 -0.25 -10.75
C ALA A 269 -5.90 0.59 -11.26
N GLY A 270 -6.86 0.82 -10.36
CA GLY A 270 -7.88 1.86 -10.54
C GLY A 270 -7.33 3.24 -10.21
N TYR A 271 -7.73 4.25 -10.98
CA TYR A 271 -7.32 5.64 -10.74
C TYR A 271 -8.50 6.53 -10.38
N ASP A 272 -9.56 5.93 -9.84
CA ASP A 272 -10.75 6.62 -9.33
C ASP A 272 -10.60 7.13 -7.90
N SER A 273 -9.53 6.75 -7.19
CA SER A 273 -9.06 7.45 -6.00
C SER A 273 -8.32 8.75 -6.34
N ALA A 274 -7.97 8.98 -7.61
CA ALA A 274 -7.27 10.19 -8.03
C ALA A 274 -8.15 11.44 -7.94
N TYR A 275 -7.49 12.56 -7.68
CA TYR A 275 -8.11 13.87 -7.54
C TYR A 275 -9.02 14.21 -8.72
N GLY A 276 -10.24 14.67 -8.43
CA GLY A 276 -11.24 15.05 -9.42
C GLY A 276 -12.07 13.90 -9.99
N CYS A 277 -11.84 12.65 -9.55
CA CYS A 277 -12.73 11.54 -9.90
C CYS A 277 -14.12 11.71 -9.25
N PRO A 278 -15.22 11.61 -10.02
CA PRO A 278 -16.57 11.78 -9.50
C PRO A 278 -17.06 10.62 -8.63
N GLU A 279 -16.52 9.40 -8.82
CA GLU A 279 -16.89 8.21 -8.03
C GLU A 279 -16.16 8.18 -6.67
N GLY A 280 -14.84 8.32 -6.71
CA GLY A 280 -14.05 8.16 -5.48
C GLY A 280 -14.14 9.35 -4.53
N GLU A 281 -14.28 10.57 -5.05
CA GLU A 281 -14.28 11.82 -4.24
C GLU A 281 -13.05 11.94 -3.31
N MET A 282 -11.95 11.28 -3.69
CA MET A 282 -10.67 11.30 -2.98
C MET A 282 -9.77 12.43 -3.51
N LYS A 283 -8.67 12.67 -2.80
CA LYS A 283 -7.69 13.72 -3.08
C LYS A 283 -6.29 13.17 -3.32
N VAL A 284 -6.17 11.96 -3.85
CA VAL A 284 -4.87 11.38 -4.24
C VAL A 284 -4.37 12.10 -5.48
N TYR A 285 -3.18 12.69 -5.42
CA TYR A 285 -2.63 13.36 -6.59
C TYR A 285 -2.08 12.31 -7.58
N PRO A 286 -2.17 12.54 -8.91
CA PRO A 286 -1.52 11.67 -9.89
C PRO A 286 -0.05 11.41 -9.60
N SER A 287 0.65 12.41 -9.04
CA SER A 287 2.05 12.31 -8.65
C SER A 287 2.33 11.35 -7.49
N LEU A 288 1.31 10.88 -6.75
CA LEU A 288 1.48 9.90 -5.68
C LEU A 288 1.71 8.47 -6.20
N TYR A 289 1.05 8.06 -7.27
CA TYR A 289 1.16 6.68 -7.78
C TYR A 289 2.60 6.22 -8.06
N PRO A 290 3.51 7.07 -8.60
CA PRO A 290 4.95 6.77 -8.63
C PRO A 290 5.56 6.39 -7.28
N HIS A 291 5.17 7.04 -6.19
CA HIS A 291 5.64 6.72 -4.84
C HIS A 291 5.12 5.36 -4.38
N LEU A 292 3.86 5.04 -4.70
CA LEU A 292 3.28 3.73 -4.37
C LEU A 292 3.99 2.60 -5.14
N ILE A 293 4.29 2.79 -6.43
CA ILE A 293 5.12 1.86 -7.22
C ILE A 293 6.52 1.73 -6.64
N ASN A 294 7.18 2.85 -6.30
CA ASN A 294 8.52 2.81 -5.74
C ASN A 294 8.55 2.04 -4.42
N SER A 295 7.53 2.22 -3.56
CA SER A 295 7.38 1.49 -2.30
C SER A 295 7.30 -0.04 -2.46
N LEU A 296 6.72 -0.50 -3.58
CA LEU A 296 6.60 -1.93 -3.89
C LEU A 296 7.79 -2.47 -4.71
N SER A 297 8.64 -1.60 -5.26
CA SER A 297 9.68 -1.98 -6.24
C SER A 297 10.80 -2.88 -5.72
N CYS A 298 10.98 -2.98 -4.40
CA CYS A 298 11.93 -3.88 -3.76
C CYS A 298 11.34 -5.29 -3.52
N LEU A 299 10.02 -5.44 -3.58
CA LEU A 299 9.35 -6.73 -3.42
C LEU A 299 9.47 -7.56 -4.70
N ALA A 300 9.42 -8.88 -4.59
CA ALA A 300 9.41 -9.80 -5.73
C ALA A 300 10.55 -9.56 -6.75
N ASN A 301 11.71 -9.04 -6.30
CA ASN A 301 12.82 -8.61 -7.17
C ASN A 301 12.39 -7.60 -8.26
N GLY A 302 11.39 -6.76 -7.98
CA GLY A 302 10.85 -5.79 -8.92
C GLY A 302 9.85 -6.35 -9.94
N ARG A 303 9.44 -7.63 -9.82
CA ARG A 303 8.40 -8.23 -10.66
C ARG A 303 7.03 -7.67 -10.30
N ILE A 304 6.69 -6.55 -10.95
CA ILE A 304 5.44 -5.82 -10.78
C ILE A 304 4.66 -5.83 -12.09
N CYS A 305 3.40 -6.26 -12.03
CA CYS A 305 2.45 -6.18 -13.14
C CYS A 305 1.32 -5.22 -12.76
N VAL A 306 1.21 -4.09 -13.46
CA VAL A 306 0.14 -3.10 -13.26
C VAL A 306 -0.99 -3.36 -14.26
N VAL A 307 -2.23 -3.49 -13.81
CA VAL A 307 -3.39 -3.81 -14.66
C VAL A 307 -4.44 -2.73 -14.45
N LEU A 308 -4.84 -2.04 -15.53
CA LEU A 308 -5.84 -0.97 -15.44
C LEU A 308 -7.21 -1.50 -15.00
N GLU A 309 -7.79 -0.91 -13.95
CA GLU A 309 -9.15 -1.18 -13.46
C GLU A 309 -10.07 0.04 -13.71
N GLY A 310 -10.51 0.76 -12.65
CA GLY A 310 -11.35 1.95 -12.65
C GLY A 310 -10.62 3.29 -12.88
N GLY A 311 -11.33 4.40 -12.67
CA GLY A 311 -10.86 5.77 -12.94
C GLY A 311 -11.67 6.49 -14.01
N TYR A 312 -12.45 7.50 -13.60
CA TYR A 312 -13.51 8.08 -14.42
C TYR A 312 -13.36 9.59 -14.68
N CYS A 313 -12.37 10.24 -14.06
CA CYS A 313 -11.90 11.56 -14.49
C CYS A 313 -10.79 11.40 -15.52
N ILE A 314 -11.12 11.53 -16.81
CA ILE A 314 -10.20 11.24 -17.92
C ILE A 314 -8.84 11.97 -17.81
N PRO A 315 -8.76 13.28 -17.48
CA PRO A 315 -7.46 13.94 -17.31
C PRO A 315 -6.65 13.35 -16.15
N SER A 316 -7.27 13.08 -15.00
CA SER A 316 -6.61 12.55 -13.81
C SER A 316 -6.15 11.11 -14.01
N LEU A 317 -7.01 10.27 -14.61
CA LEU A 317 -6.70 8.91 -15.04
C LEU A 317 -5.49 8.89 -15.98
N SER A 318 -5.52 9.71 -17.03
CA SER A 318 -4.47 9.69 -18.05
C SER A 318 -3.12 10.09 -17.48
N GLU A 319 -3.11 11.12 -16.64
CA GLU A 319 -1.90 11.53 -15.92
C GLU A 319 -1.40 10.41 -15.00
N SER A 320 -2.28 9.83 -14.19
CA SER A 320 -1.91 8.80 -13.21
C SER A 320 -1.36 7.53 -13.86
N VAL A 321 -1.94 7.08 -14.97
CA VAL A 321 -1.42 5.96 -15.77
C VAL A 321 -0.03 6.28 -16.33
N ALA A 322 0.15 7.47 -16.91
CA ALA A 322 1.45 7.86 -17.48
C ALA A 322 2.53 7.99 -16.40
N LEU A 323 2.22 8.56 -15.24
CA LEU A 323 3.16 8.66 -14.12
C LEU A 323 3.47 7.28 -13.51
N THR A 324 2.50 6.38 -13.45
CA THR A 324 2.74 4.97 -13.04
C THR A 324 3.70 4.27 -14.00
N LEU A 325 3.51 4.43 -15.32
CA LEU A 325 4.43 3.89 -16.32
C LEU A 325 5.84 4.47 -16.22
N ARG A 326 5.97 5.79 -15.95
CA ARG A 326 7.26 6.44 -15.68
C ARG A 326 7.99 5.79 -14.51
N ALA A 327 7.28 5.49 -13.43
CA ALA A 327 7.86 4.83 -12.27
C ALA A 327 8.35 3.41 -12.59
N LEU A 328 7.58 2.64 -13.38
CA LEU A 328 7.99 1.31 -13.85
C LEU A 328 9.25 1.36 -14.72
N LEU A 329 9.37 2.38 -15.57
CA LEU A 329 10.56 2.69 -16.38
C LEU A 329 11.77 3.13 -15.54
N GLY A 330 11.58 3.38 -14.24
CA GLY A 330 12.62 3.79 -13.32
C GLY A 330 12.89 5.30 -13.27
N ASP A 331 12.03 6.14 -13.85
CA ASP A 331 12.16 7.60 -13.71
C ASP A 331 12.02 8.01 -12.23
N PRO A 332 12.65 9.11 -11.80
CA PRO A 332 12.48 9.61 -10.43
C PRO A 332 11.02 9.95 -10.14
N CYS A 333 10.57 9.70 -8.90
CA CYS A 333 9.23 10.09 -8.47
C CYS A 333 9.09 11.61 -8.50
N PRO A 334 7.98 12.17 -9.04
CA PRO A 334 7.73 13.59 -8.97
C PRO A 334 7.61 14.09 -7.52
N ILE A 335 7.81 15.38 -7.28
CA ILE A 335 7.65 15.95 -5.94
C ILE A 335 6.15 16.00 -5.59
N ILE A 336 5.79 15.51 -4.40
CA ILE A 336 4.46 15.69 -3.82
C ILE A 336 4.49 16.72 -2.68
N PRO A 337 3.37 17.42 -2.41
CA PRO A 337 3.28 18.32 -1.26
C PRO A 337 3.54 17.59 0.08
N PRO A 338 4.07 18.31 1.10
CA PRO A 338 4.24 17.76 2.44
C PRO A 338 2.96 17.15 3.01
N CYS A 339 3.07 15.95 3.59
CA CYS A 339 1.94 15.16 4.09
C CYS A 339 1.66 15.45 5.59
N ILE A 340 1.09 16.62 5.87
CA ILE A 340 1.08 17.24 7.22
C ILE A 340 0.09 16.60 8.21
N SER A 341 -0.96 15.91 7.77
CA SER A 341 -1.92 15.32 8.71
C SER A 341 -2.68 14.16 8.09
N ILE A 342 -3.08 13.24 8.94
CA ILE A 342 -3.90 12.09 8.59
C ILE A 342 -5.27 12.29 9.26
N SER A 343 -6.36 12.12 8.51
CA SER A 343 -7.70 12.23 9.08
C SER A 343 -7.93 11.21 10.22
N GLN A 344 -8.65 11.59 11.27
CA GLN A 344 -8.94 10.68 12.39
C GLN A 344 -9.74 9.46 11.93
N VAL A 345 -10.57 9.61 10.88
CA VAL A 345 -11.32 8.51 10.25
C VAL A 345 -10.35 7.46 9.68
N THR A 346 -9.32 7.88 8.96
CA THR A 346 -8.29 6.97 8.45
C THR A 346 -7.46 6.36 9.57
N VAL A 347 -7.09 7.14 10.60
CA VAL A 347 -6.39 6.62 11.78
C VAL A 347 -7.19 5.50 12.44
N ASN A 348 -8.49 5.69 12.64
CA ASN A 348 -9.36 4.66 13.22
C ASN A 348 -9.45 3.42 12.31
N SER A 349 -9.54 3.61 10.99
CA SER A 349 -9.61 2.52 10.02
C SER A 349 -8.33 1.68 10.04
N VAL A 350 -7.15 2.32 10.05
CA VAL A 350 -5.86 1.63 10.19
C VAL A 350 -5.77 0.89 11.53
N LEU A 351 -6.13 1.52 12.65
CA LEU A 351 -6.06 0.86 13.96
C LEU A 351 -7.03 -0.34 14.08
N ASN A 352 -8.19 -0.28 13.42
CA ASN A 352 -9.11 -1.41 13.30
C ASN A 352 -8.47 -2.56 12.50
N VAL A 353 -7.86 -2.25 11.36
CA VAL A 353 -7.13 -3.23 10.53
C VAL A 353 -5.99 -3.86 11.33
N LEU A 354 -5.15 -3.07 12.00
CA LEU A 354 -4.06 -3.57 12.84
C LEU A 354 -4.57 -4.46 13.97
N SER A 355 -5.70 -4.12 14.58
CA SER A 355 -6.34 -4.95 15.61
C SER A 355 -6.80 -6.30 15.06
N ALA A 356 -7.29 -6.35 13.82
CA ALA A 356 -7.72 -7.59 13.18
C ALA A 356 -6.55 -8.46 12.68
N LEU A 357 -5.44 -7.83 12.26
CA LEU A 357 -4.32 -8.52 11.62
C LEU A 357 -3.20 -8.95 12.57
N ARG A 358 -3.09 -8.34 13.76
CA ARG A 358 -2.01 -8.60 14.70
C ARG A 358 -1.87 -10.05 15.16
N GLU A 359 -2.92 -10.85 15.08
CA GLU A 359 -2.83 -12.28 15.42
C GLU A 359 -2.07 -13.09 14.36
N TYR A 360 -2.03 -12.60 13.13
CA TYR A 360 -1.50 -13.32 11.96
C TYR A 360 -0.14 -12.82 11.50
N TRP A 361 0.18 -11.55 11.75
CA TRP A 361 1.40 -10.90 11.26
C TRP A 361 2.21 -10.30 12.41
N ASP A 362 3.49 -10.65 12.50
CA ASP A 362 4.37 -10.14 13.54
C ASP A 362 4.85 -8.70 13.27
N SER A 363 4.99 -8.34 12.00
CA SER A 363 5.45 -7.02 11.53
C SER A 363 4.53 -5.85 11.92
N VAL A 364 3.26 -6.12 12.28
CA VAL A 364 2.27 -5.10 12.65
C VAL A 364 1.99 -5.04 14.16
N LYS A 365 2.82 -5.68 14.99
CA LYS A 365 2.67 -5.71 16.46
C LYS A 365 3.26 -4.48 17.17
N LEU A 366 3.26 -3.33 16.50
CA LEU A 366 3.83 -2.10 17.05
C LEU A 366 2.98 -1.52 18.19
N GLN A 367 1.66 -1.58 18.11
CA GLN A 367 0.80 -0.99 19.13
C GLN A 367 0.73 -1.86 20.40
N PRO A 368 0.89 -1.27 21.59
CA PRO A 368 0.77 -1.98 22.87
C PRO A 368 -0.66 -2.45 23.12
N LEU A 369 -0.82 -3.40 24.05
CA LEU A 369 -2.10 -4.03 24.37
C LEU A 369 -2.67 -3.56 25.72
N TYR A 370 -4.00 -3.52 25.82
CA TYR A 370 -4.71 -3.31 27.08
C TYR A 370 -5.77 -4.39 27.35
N LYS A 371 -5.95 -4.74 28.63
CA LYS A 371 -7.06 -5.58 29.10
C LYS A 371 -8.27 -4.72 29.50
N SER A 372 -9.48 -5.24 29.36
CA SER A 372 -10.74 -4.52 29.64
C SER A 372 -10.82 -3.92 31.05
N SER A 373 -10.18 -4.53 32.04
CA SER A 373 -10.15 -4.10 33.45
C SER A 373 -9.06 -3.09 33.80
N SER A 374 -8.26 -2.62 32.83
CA SER A 374 -7.07 -1.80 33.10
C SER A 374 -7.44 -0.32 33.22
N GLU A 375 -7.61 0.20 34.44
CA GLU A 375 -7.72 1.65 34.68
C GLU A 375 -6.34 2.33 34.62
N GLY A 376 -6.26 3.56 34.08
CA GLY A 376 -5.05 4.39 34.11
C GLY A 376 -4.00 4.20 33.00
N ILE A 377 -4.31 3.47 31.92
CA ILE A 377 -3.42 3.31 30.75
C ILE A 377 -3.63 4.47 29.75
N GLY A 378 -2.60 4.81 28.94
CA GLY A 378 -2.63 5.86 27.91
C GLY A 378 -3.74 5.71 26.84
N GLU A 379 -3.72 6.52 25.79
CA GLU A 379 -4.82 6.59 24.80
C GLU A 379 -5.20 5.22 24.22
N LYS A 380 -6.43 4.77 24.50
CA LYS A 380 -6.96 3.49 24.02
C LYS A 380 -7.69 3.67 22.69
N HIS A 381 -7.55 2.68 21.81
CA HIS A 381 -8.39 2.53 20.61
C HIS A 381 -9.46 1.48 20.86
N PHE A 382 -10.71 1.83 20.55
CA PHE A 382 -11.83 0.89 20.60
C PHE A 382 -12.14 0.43 19.18
N VAL A 383 -12.19 -0.88 18.98
CA VAL A 383 -12.53 -1.47 17.69
C VAL A 383 -14.05 -1.34 17.50
N HIS A 384 -14.45 -0.69 16.41
CA HIS A 384 -15.85 -0.52 16.03
C HIS A 384 -16.11 -1.16 14.67
N VAL A 385 -17.17 -1.95 14.58
CA VAL A 385 -17.64 -2.58 13.36
C VAL A 385 -18.96 -1.93 12.98
N ASP A 386 -18.89 -0.90 12.15
CA ASP A 386 -20.06 -0.15 11.70
C ASP A 386 -20.47 -0.62 10.30
N TYR A 387 -21.77 -0.80 10.11
CA TYR A 387 -22.36 -1.13 8.81
C TYR A 387 -23.74 -0.49 8.70
N THR A 388 -23.86 0.45 7.77
CA THR A 388 -25.08 1.18 7.41
C THR A 388 -25.53 0.89 5.98
N GLY A 389 -24.81 0.01 5.27
CA GLY A 389 -25.21 -0.46 3.95
C GLY A 389 -26.55 -1.21 4.01
N SER A 390 -27.36 -1.03 2.98
CA SER A 390 -28.54 -1.86 2.75
C SER A 390 -28.22 -2.81 1.60
N PRO A 391 -28.21 -4.13 1.81
CA PRO A 391 -28.11 -5.08 0.71
C PRO A 391 -29.28 -4.86 -0.26
N LEU A 392 -29.03 -5.01 -1.56
CA LEU A 392 -30.07 -4.94 -2.58
C LEU A 392 -30.88 -6.25 -2.55
N GLU A 393 -31.78 -6.37 -1.58
CA GLU A 393 -32.64 -7.55 -1.47
C GLU A 393 -33.67 -7.62 -2.62
N GLY A 394 -33.62 -8.71 -3.39
CA GLY A 394 -34.79 -9.23 -4.11
C GLY A 394 -35.13 -8.59 -5.46
N SER A 395 -34.22 -7.88 -6.12
CA SER A 395 -34.47 -7.51 -7.51
C SER A 395 -34.08 -8.64 -8.46
N SER A 396 -35.00 -9.05 -9.32
CA SER A 396 -34.68 -9.97 -10.43
C SER A 396 -33.89 -9.28 -11.55
N LYS A 397 -33.85 -7.94 -11.55
CA LYS A 397 -33.16 -7.11 -12.56
C LYS A 397 -32.56 -5.84 -11.96
N TYR A 398 -31.37 -5.44 -12.40
CA TYR A 398 -30.67 -4.23 -12.03
C TYR A 398 -31.01 -3.05 -12.94
N VAL A 399 -30.90 -1.84 -12.40
CA VAL A 399 -31.08 -0.61 -13.18
C VAL A 399 -29.87 -0.40 -14.08
N THR A 400 -30.11 -0.18 -15.37
CA THR A 400 -29.08 -0.07 -16.43
C THR A 400 -28.79 1.37 -16.85
N ARG A 401 -29.43 2.37 -16.22
CA ARG A 401 -29.35 3.79 -16.59
C ARG A 401 -29.34 4.70 -15.36
N GLY A 402 -28.73 5.87 -15.50
CA GLY A 402 -28.90 6.97 -14.54
C GLY A 402 -28.22 6.77 -13.18
N TYR A 403 -27.32 5.80 -13.06
CA TYR A 403 -26.51 5.56 -11.86
C TYR A 403 -25.18 6.31 -11.87
N ASN A 404 -24.79 6.95 -12.98
CA ASN A 404 -23.58 7.77 -13.05
C ASN A 404 -23.68 8.97 -12.06
N PRO A 405 -22.60 9.32 -11.34
CA PRO A 405 -22.61 10.45 -10.42
C PRO A 405 -22.86 11.77 -11.15
N VAL A 406 -23.73 12.61 -10.59
CA VAL A 406 -24.03 13.93 -11.12
C VAL A 406 -23.22 14.98 -10.36
N VAL A 407 -22.17 15.50 -11.00
CA VAL A 407 -21.38 16.61 -10.46
C VAL A 407 -21.88 17.93 -11.03
N LEU A 408 -22.15 18.92 -10.16
CA LEU A 408 -22.53 20.27 -10.58
C LEU A 408 -21.45 20.89 -11.48
N SER A 409 -21.85 21.55 -12.57
CA SER A 409 -20.93 22.09 -13.57
C SER A 409 -19.82 22.97 -12.98
N HIS A 410 -20.16 23.90 -12.09
CA HIS A 410 -19.17 24.79 -11.47
C HIS A 410 -18.17 24.05 -10.56
N VAL A 411 -18.57 22.94 -9.93
CA VAL A 411 -17.67 22.08 -9.13
C VAL A 411 -16.72 21.33 -10.06
N LYS A 412 -17.25 20.79 -11.16
CA LYS A 412 -16.44 20.13 -12.18
C LYS A 412 -15.39 21.09 -12.76
N ASP A 413 -15.79 22.31 -13.13
CA ASP A 413 -14.89 23.33 -13.67
C ASP A 413 -13.78 23.71 -12.66
N LEU A 414 -14.12 23.80 -11.37
CA LEU A 414 -13.16 24.05 -10.30
C LEU A 414 -12.13 22.91 -10.19
N LEU A 415 -12.62 21.66 -10.08
CA LEU A 415 -11.76 20.48 -9.96
C LEU A 415 -10.84 20.32 -11.18
N GLU A 416 -11.35 20.56 -12.38
CA GLU A 416 -10.54 20.54 -13.60
C GLU A 416 -9.48 21.64 -13.63
N SER A 417 -9.80 22.85 -13.13
CA SER A 417 -8.84 23.95 -13.02
C SER A 417 -7.73 23.62 -12.02
N GLU A 418 -8.07 23.10 -10.85
CA GLU A 418 -7.11 22.70 -9.81
C GLU A 418 -6.24 21.52 -10.29
N LEU A 419 -6.83 20.53 -10.97
CA LEU A 419 -6.08 19.43 -11.55
C LEU A 419 -5.09 19.90 -12.63
N LYS A 420 -5.49 20.83 -13.50
CA LYS A 420 -4.58 21.43 -14.51
C LYS A 420 -3.41 22.13 -13.83
N ASP A 421 -3.65 22.85 -12.75
CA ASP A 421 -2.59 23.50 -11.97
C ASP A 421 -1.63 22.48 -11.36
N ILE A 422 -2.16 21.42 -10.71
CA ILE A 422 -1.36 20.31 -10.16
C ILE A 422 -0.47 19.66 -11.23
N ILE A 423 -1.05 19.32 -12.39
CA ILE A 423 -0.32 18.70 -13.51
C ILE A 423 0.76 19.65 -14.02
N SER A 424 0.44 20.94 -14.22
CA SER A 424 1.38 21.92 -14.76
C SER A 424 2.61 22.17 -13.86
N LYS A 425 2.47 21.96 -12.55
CA LYS A 425 3.54 22.13 -11.55
C LYS A 425 4.35 20.86 -11.32
N THR A 426 3.95 19.73 -11.91
CA THR A 426 4.64 18.45 -11.73
C THR A 426 5.92 18.42 -12.58
N ASP A 427 7.08 18.45 -11.93
CA ASP A 427 8.38 18.36 -12.58
C ASP A 427 8.68 16.93 -13.05
N LEU A 428 8.66 16.72 -14.37
CA LEU A 428 8.96 15.45 -15.02
C LEU A 428 10.36 15.43 -15.67
N SER A 429 11.21 16.40 -15.38
CA SER A 429 12.57 16.47 -15.92
C SER A 429 13.42 15.30 -15.43
N VAL A 430 14.10 14.62 -16.36
CA VAL A 430 15.02 13.52 -16.06
C VAL A 430 16.40 13.89 -16.60
N PRO A 431 17.41 14.07 -15.73
CA PRO A 431 18.81 14.21 -16.11
C PRO A 431 19.29 13.06 -16.99
N THR A 432 20.27 13.31 -17.86
CA THR A 432 20.88 12.27 -18.71
C THR A 432 21.66 11.25 -17.87
N ALA A 433 22.40 11.72 -16.86
CA ALA A 433 23.08 10.83 -15.92
C ALA A 433 22.14 10.45 -14.77
N ARG A 434 22.06 9.17 -14.44
CA ARG A 434 21.30 8.73 -13.27
C ARG A 434 22.03 9.10 -11.98
N SER A 435 23.24 8.55 -11.82
CA SER A 435 24.05 8.72 -10.62
C SER A 435 25.41 9.29 -10.99
N CYS A 436 25.81 10.37 -10.32
CA CYS A 436 27.18 10.84 -10.35
C CYS A 436 28.00 10.26 -9.19
N PHE A 437 29.31 10.21 -9.33
CA PHE A 437 30.19 9.92 -8.21
C PHE A 437 31.46 10.76 -8.22
N ILE A 438 32.04 10.92 -7.03
CA ILE A 438 33.34 11.56 -6.84
C ILE A 438 34.20 10.73 -5.87
N PHE A 439 35.50 10.72 -6.13
CA PHE A 439 36.49 9.97 -5.35
C PHE A 439 37.68 10.89 -5.02
N SER A 440 38.13 10.91 -3.76
CA SER A 440 39.09 11.89 -3.24
C SER A 440 40.57 11.63 -3.61
N SER A 441 40.85 11.14 -4.82
CA SER A 441 42.21 10.89 -5.33
C SER A 441 42.58 11.89 -6.43
N LYS A 442 43.82 12.40 -6.41
CA LYS A 442 44.40 13.22 -7.49
C LYS A 442 44.70 12.43 -8.78
N HIS A 443 44.49 11.11 -8.80
CA HIS A 443 44.87 10.25 -9.92
C HIS A 443 43.70 9.98 -10.88
N LYS A 444 43.94 10.13 -12.19
CA LYS A 444 42.96 9.87 -13.25
C LYS A 444 42.56 8.39 -13.35
N HIS A 445 41.35 8.11 -13.83
CA HIS A 445 40.77 6.77 -14.01
C HIS A 445 41.71 5.76 -14.72
N SER A 446 42.63 6.21 -15.58
CA SER A 446 43.57 5.36 -16.32
C SER A 446 44.75 4.81 -15.51
N SER A 447 44.96 5.22 -14.25
CA SER A 447 46.13 4.86 -13.44
C SER A 447 45.81 4.16 -12.10
N LEU A 448 44.63 3.56 -11.96
CA LEU A 448 44.22 2.81 -10.75
C LEU A 448 45.17 1.65 -10.36
N ASN A 449 45.95 1.14 -11.31
CA ASN A 449 46.97 0.11 -11.09
C ASN A 449 48.26 0.62 -10.43
N GLU A 450 48.48 1.94 -10.37
CA GLU A 450 49.72 2.57 -9.89
C GLU A 450 49.59 3.24 -8.50
N LEU A 451 48.44 3.13 -7.85
CA LEU A 451 48.18 3.69 -6.51
C LEU A 451 48.94 2.92 -5.42
N ASN A 452 50.20 3.30 -5.18
CA ASN A 452 50.97 2.90 -4.00
C ASN A 452 50.55 3.78 -2.81
N VAL A 453 49.64 3.29 -1.96
CA VAL A 453 49.12 4.06 -0.82
C VAL A 453 49.48 3.45 0.53
N SER A 454 49.99 4.27 1.45
CA SER A 454 50.26 3.93 2.85
C SER A 454 49.04 4.28 3.73
N GLY A 455 48.51 3.31 4.49
CA GLY A 455 47.33 3.45 5.36
C GLY A 455 46.23 2.42 5.05
N GLU A 456 45.68 1.76 6.07
CA GLU A 456 44.67 0.68 5.89
C GLU A 456 43.34 1.18 5.32
N GLY A 457 42.85 2.35 5.76
CA GLY A 457 41.59 2.93 5.28
C GLY A 457 41.61 3.31 3.81
N ILE A 458 42.72 3.88 3.32
CA ILE A 458 42.84 4.27 1.90
C ILE A 458 42.94 3.03 0.99
N LYS A 459 43.63 1.98 1.46
CA LYS A 459 43.66 0.69 0.74
C LYS A 459 42.26 0.08 0.62
N SER A 460 41.45 0.15 1.68
CA SER A 460 40.08 -0.35 1.65
C SER A 460 39.20 0.43 0.66
N ALA A 461 39.23 1.77 0.69
CA ALA A 461 38.48 2.61 -0.25
C ALA A 461 38.90 2.38 -1.73
N VAL A 462 40.21 2.27 -2.00
CA VAL A 462 40.73 1.95 -3.34
C VAL A 462 40.32 0.54 -3.77
N ASN A 463 40.33 -0.44 -2.87
CA ASN A 463 39.88 -1.80 -3.20
C ASN A 463 38.38 -1.84 -3.51
N VAL A 464 37.54 -1.13 -2.77
CA VAL A 464 36.11 -1.03 -3.07
C VAL A 464 35.88 -0.37 -4.43
N LEU A 465 36.62 0.70 -4.74
CA LEU A 465 36.56 1.33 -6.07
C LEU A 465 37.01 0.38 -7.19
N LYS A 466 38.07 -0.42 -6.97
CA LYS A 466 38.52 -1.45 -7.92
C LYS A 466 37.44 -2.51 -8.13
N ASN A 467 36.85 -3.01 -7.06
CA ASN A 467 35.77 -3.98 -7.14
C ASN A 467 34.54 -3.39 -7.87
N PHE A 468 34.24 -2.11 -7.68
CA PHE A 468 33.18 -1.42 -8.43
C PHE A 468 33.50 -1.29 -9.93
N TYR A 469 34.76 -1.07 -10.26
CA TYR A 469 35.21 -1.06 -11.64
C TYR A 469 35.09 -2.47 -12.26
N GLU A 470 35.56 -3.50 -11.56
CA GLU A 470 35.54 -4.90 -12.00
C GLU A 470 34.11 -5.44 -12.15
N CYS A 471 33.19 -5.09 -11.23
CA CYS A 471 31.78 -5.49 -11.32
C CYS A 471 30.95 -4.62 -12.29
N GLY A 472 31.56 -3.59 -12.89
CA GLY A 472 30.95 -2.72 -13.90
C GLY A 472 29.99 -1.66 -13.35
N ILE A 473 29.82 -1.50 -12.04
CA ILE A 473 28.89 -0.50 -11.48
C ILE A 473 29.32 0.93 -11.83
N LEU A 474 30.63 1.23 -11.81
CA LEU A 474 31.12 2.58 -12.14
C LEU A 474 30.85 2.96 -13.59
N SER A 475 30.78 1.97 -14.50
CA SER A 475 30.49 2.22 -15.92
C SER A 475 29.07 2.76 -16.15
N LYS A 476 28.17 2.55 -15.17
CA LYS A 476 26.80 3.05 -15.16
C LYS A 476 26.65 4.39 -14.45
N CYS A 477 27.71 4.88 -13.80
CA CYS A 477 27.75 6.13 -13.08
C CYS A 477 28.57 7.16 -13.87
N THR A 478 28.29 8.44 -13.68
CA THR A 478 29.10 9.52 -14.26
C THR A 478 30.13 10.01 -13.24
N TRP A 479 31.41 9.89 -13.58
CA TRP A 479 32.48 10.47 -12.76
C TRP A 479 32.53 11.99 -12.95
N LEU A 480 32.52 12.75 -11.85
CA LEU A 480 32.77 14.19 -11.90
C LEU A 480 34.28 14.43 -11.81
N GLU A 481 34.89 14.81 -12.94
CA GLU A 481 36.32 15.17 -12.99
C GLU A 481 36.58 16.48 -12.22
N LEU A 482 37.64 16.48 -11.41
CA LEU A 482 38.09 17.66 -10.67
C LEU A 482 38.62 18.71 -11.65
N THR A 483 37.92 19.84 -11.78
CA THR A 483 38.44 20.97 -12.55
C THR A 483 39.49 21.73 -11.73
N GLU A 484 40.74 21.76 -12.21
CA GLU A 484 41.86 22.50 -11.59
C GLU A 484 41.61 24.01 -11.41
N ASN A 485 40.54 24.57 -11.99
CA ASN A 485 40.27 26.01 -12.09
C ASN A 485 38.94 26.48 -11.47
N THR A 486 38.18 25.62 -10.80
CA THR A 486 37.07 26.08 -9.97
C THR A 486 37.57 26.21 -8.55
N GLU A 487 38.32 27.27 -8.25
CA GLU A 487 38.25 27.83 -6.91
C GLU A 487 36.80 28.26 -6.71
N THR A 488 35.95 27.36 -6.21
CA THR A 488 34.76 27.77 -5.46
C THR A 488 35.28 28.80 -4.48
N ASP A 489 34.84 30.06 -4.57
CA ASP A 489 35.40 31.18 -3.83
C ASP A 489 35.32 30.88 -2.32
N LEU A 490 36.34 30.22 -1.78
CA LEU A 490 36.34 29.68 -0.43
C LEU A 490 36.45 30.80 0.59
N THR A 491 36.87 31.99 0.16
CA THR A 491 36.74 33.24 0.91
C THR A 491 35.27 33.60 1.19
N ALA A 492 34.33 33.22 0.32
CA ALA A 492 32.89 33.30 0.58
C ALA A 492 32.40 32.14 1.48
N LEU A 493 32.92 30.91 1.33
CA LEU A 493 32.61 29.75 2.19
C LEU A 493 33.08 29.93 3.65
N VAL A 494 34.23 30.58 3.88
CA VAL A 494 34.74 30.90 5.22
C VAL A 494 33.81 31.87 5.98
N ASN A 495 33.00 32.65 5.27
CA ASN A 495 32.05 33.61 5.83
C ASN A 495 30.63 33.06 6.03
N LEU A 496 30.39 31.81 5.64
CA LEU A 496 29.14 31.11 5.89
C LEU A 496 28.90 30.97 7.40
N LYS A 497 27.67 31.24 7.85
CA LYS A 497 27.32 31.19 9.27
C LYS A 497 27.43 29.76 9.80
N GLY A 498 27.09 28.78 8.96
CA GLY A 498 27.28 27.35 9.25
C GLY A 498 28.74 26.97 9.43
N VAL A 499 29.63 27.43 8.53
CA VAL A 499 31.07 27.17 8.60
C VAL A 499 31.71 27.80 9.83
N ASN A 500 31.29 29.01 10.22
CA ASN A 500 31.76 29.64 11.46
C ASN A 500 31.28 28.90 12.73
N LYS A 501 30.10 28.28 12.69
CA LYS A 501 29.59 27.40 13.77
C LYS A 501 30.34 26.06 13.83
N ILE A 502 30.63 25.47 12.67
CA ILE A 502 31.49 24.29 12.54
C ILE A 502 32.88 24.61 13.10
N LYS A 503 33.46 25.75 12.71
CA LYS A 503 34.75 26.24 13.22
C LYS A 503 34.77 26.45 14.73
N SER A 504 33.71 26.98 15.32
CA SER A 504 33.66 27.23 16.77
C SER A 504 33.48 25.97 17.61
N THR A 505 32.98 24.88 17.02
CA THR A 505 32.99 23.54 17.66
C THR A 505 34.37 22.87 17.67
N TRP A 506 35.38 23.44 16.99
CA TRP A 506 36.76 22.94 16.96
C TRP A 506 37.57 23.27 18.23
N LYS A 507 37.13 22.82 19.41
CA LYS A 507 38.02 22.80 20.59
C LYS A 507 39.15 21.81 20.36
N LEU A 508 40.21 22.26 19.68
CA LEU A 508 41.52 21.61 19.57
C LEU A 508 42.37 22.17 20.71
N SER A 509 43.09 21.33 21.44
CA SER A 509 44.12 21.82 22.35
C SER A 509 45.22 22.51 21.52
N ASP A 510 45.89 23.51 22.09
CA ASP A 510 46.97 24.25 21.40
C ASP A 510 48.07 23.32 20.87
N GLU A 511 48.29 22.20 21.56
CA GLU A 511 49.24 21.15 21.19
C GLU A 511 48.83 20.37 19.93
N VAL A 512 47.52 20.12 19.72
CA VAL A 512 47.00 19.47 18.51
C VAL A 512 46.98 20.46 17.34
N ARG A 513 46.68 21.73 17.61
CA ARG A 513 46.73 22.79 16.59
C ARG A 513 48.13 22.96 16.00
N MET A 514 49.16 22.96 16.85
CA MET A 514 50.57 22.98 16.40
C MET A 514 50.96 21.72 15.61
N LYS A 515 50.50 20.54 16.03
CA LYS A 515 50.79 19.28 15.31
C LYS A 515 50.06 19.18 13.96
N LEU A 516 48.88 19.79 13.82
CA LEU A 516 48.14 19.90 12.57
C LEU A 516 48.86 20.81 11.57
N GLU A 517 49.28 22.00 12.01
CA GLU A 517 50.05 22.95 11.18
C GLU A 517 51.42 22.40 10.72
N GLN A 518 52.00 21.45 11.47
CA GLN A 518 53.26 20.80 11.13
C GLN A 518 53.14 19.55 10.26
N ASN A 519 52.05 18.78 10.33
CA ASN A 519 51.93 17.46 9.67
C ASN A 519 50.88 17.39 8.54
N TYR A 520 49.94 18.35 8.44
CA TYR A 520 48.89 18.34 7.42
C TYR A 520 48.65 19.73 6.85
N SER A 521 48.65 19.86 5.52
CA SER A 521 48.27 21.11 4.88
C SER A 521 46.76 21.30 4.96
N GLU A 522 46.31 22.49 5.40
CA GLU A 522 44.93 23.01 5.31
C GLU A 522 44.26 22.73 3.93
N ASN A 523 45.08 22.57 2.89
CA ASN A 523 44.68 22.21 1.52
C ASN A 523 44.05 20.80 1.35
N ALA A 524 44.34 19.82 2.21
CA ALA A 524 43.83 18.45 2.05
C ALA A 524 42.36 18.33 2.49
N CYS A 525 42.00 18.87 3.67
CA CYS A 525 40.60 18.93 4.12
C CYS A 525 39.74 19.82 3.20
N LYS A 526 40.32 20.92 2.70
CA LYS A 526 39.71 21.79 1.69
C LYS A 526 39.32 21.00 0.43
N SER A 527 40.25 20.21 -0.11
CA SER A 527 40.03 19.40 -1.31
C SER A 527 38.95 18.31 -1.16
N ILE A 528 38.79 17.69 0.01
CA ILE A 528 37.76 16.65 0.20
C ILE A 528 36.36 17.29 0.28
N SER A 529 36.25 18.39 1.03
CA SER A 529 35.02 19.19 1.11
C SER A 529 34.61 19.74 -0.26
N ASP A 530 35.56 20.23 -1.06
CA ASP A 530 35.30 20.73 -2.42
C ASP A 530 34.69 19.67 -3.33
N ASN A 531 35.01 18.38 -3.12
CA ASN A 531 34.47 17.27 -3.91
C ASN A 531 32.99 17.03 -3.63
N LEU A 532 32.62 16.94 -2.35
CA LEU A 532 31.22 16.75 -1.97
C LEU A 532 30.36 17.94 -2.44
N LEU A 533 30.87 19.16 -2.33
CA LEU A 533 30.14 20.36 -2.81
C LEU A 533 29.97 20.37 -4.34
N GLN A 534 30.94 19.91 -5.11
CA GLN A 534 30.78 19.74 -6.57
C GLN A 534 29.69 18.71 -6.91
N LEU A 535 29.64 17.60 -6.17
CA LEU A 535 28.59 16.60 -6.33
C LEU A 535 27.20 17.17 -5.98
N VAL A 536 27.11 17.94 -4.89
CA VAL A 536 25.90 18.69 -4.52
C VAL A 536 25.45 19.58 -5.68
N ASP A 537 26.35 20.40 -6.22
CA ASP A 537 26.08 21.27 -7.36
C ASP A 537 25.57 20.49 -8.59
N ALA A 538 26.18 19.35 -8.91
CA ALA A 538 25.77 18.51 -10.03
C ALA A 538 24.33 17.98 -9.86
N VAL A 539 23.96 17.54 -8.65
CA VAL A 539 22.61 17.06 -8.35
C VAL A 539 21.60 18.21 -8.33
N VAL A 540 21.93 19.35 -7.73
CA VAL A 540 21.05 20.53 -7.70
C VAL A 540 20.79 21.08 -9.10
N LYS A 541 21.84 21.19 -9.94
CA LYS A 541 21.78 21.64 -11.33
C LYS A 541 21.24 20.59 -12.29
N ARG A 542 20.81 19.42 -11.79
CA ARG A 542 20.23 18.33 -12.58
C ARG A 542 21.16 17.81 -13.69
N VAL A 543 22.47 17.82 -13.44
CA VAL A 543 23.47 17.07 -14.25
C VAL A 543 23.22 15.57 -14.07
N CYS A 544 22.91 15.16 -12.84
CA CYS A 544 22.46 13.82 -12.49
C CYS A 544 21.27 13.87 -11.51
N VAL A 545 20.57 12.74 -11.35
CA VAL A 545 19.45 12.63 -10.40
C VAL A 545 19.98 12.63 -8.97
N ASN A 546 21.02 11.84 -8.71
CA ASN A 546 21.60 11.60 -7.40
C ASN A 546 23.11 11.34 -7.51
N GLY A 547 23.76 11.06 -6.39
CA GLY A 547 25.14 10.59 -6.44
C GLY A 547 25.67 10.03 -5.14
N PHE A 548 26.93 9.65 -5.15
CA PHE A 548 27.65 9.19 -3.97
C PHE A 548 29.09 9.68 -3.96
N SER A 549 29.63 9.88 -2.76
CA SER A 549 31.03 10.21 -2.54
C SER A 549 31.73 9.06 -1.83
N LEU A 550 32.96 8.82 -2.27
CA LEU A 550 33.89 7.88 -1.65
C LEU A 550 35.03 8.70 -1.06
N THR A 551 34.85 9.17 0.17
CA THR A 551 35.77 10.08 0.86
C THR A 551 36.61 9.32 1.88
N TYR A 552 37.90 9.65 1.98
CA TYR A 552 38.78 9.11 3.02
C TYR A 552 39.47 10.26 3.76
N ALA A 553 39.51 10.19 5.09
CA ALA A 553 40.41 11.05 5.86
C ALA A 553 41.85 10.68 5.51
N VAL A 554 42.70 11.65 5.17
CA VAL A 554 44.11 11.40 4.88
C VAL A 554 44.78 10.93 6.18
N ASP A 555 45.10 9.65 6.24
CA ASP A 555 45.59 8.95 7.41
C ASP A 555 47.13 8.94 7.40
N GLY A 556 47.76 9.40 8.47
CA GLY A 556 49.22 9.54 8.52
C GLY A 556 49.81 9.64 9.92
N THR A 557 49.04 9.33 10.96
CA THR A 557 49.59 9.14 12.30
C THR A 557 49.05 7.88 12.95
N SER A 558 49.97 7.05 13.44
CA SER A 558 49.73 5.75 14.07
C SER A 558 49.19 5.85 15.51
N ASP A 559 48.52 6.96 15.87
CA ASP A 559 48.22 7.29 17.27
C ASP A 559 46.72 7.30 17.54
N SER A 560 46.25 6.33 18.32
CA SER A 560 44.83 6.02 18.53
C SER A 560 44.04 7.13 19.23
N GLU A 561 44.69 8.02 19.97
CA GLU A 561 44.03 9.17 20.62
C GLU A 561 43.80 10.34 19.64
N ASN A 562 44.58 10.44 18.55
CA ASN A 562 44.40 11.48 17.52
C ASN A 562 43.36 11.09 16.46
N LYS A 563 43.06 9.80 16.28
CA LYS A 563 42.00 9.31 15.37
C LYS A 563 40.63 9.97 15.63
N ALA A 564 40.26 10.14 16.89
CA ALA A 564 38.99 10.76 17.28
C ALA A 564 38.92 12.28 17.01
N GLN A 565 40.07 12.94 16.81
CA GLN A 565 40.12 14.40 16.59
C GLN A 565 40.17 14.81 15.12
N PHE A 566 40.52 13.91 14.20
CA PHE A 566 40.48 14.16 12.75
C PHE A 566 39.07 14.04 12.15
N CYS A 567 38.15 13.31 12.81
CA CYS A 567 36.69 13.28 12.52
C CYS A 567 35.94 14.62 12.78
N LYS A 568 36.62 15.76 12.68
CA LYS A 568 36.10 17.11 13.02
C LYS A 568 35.59 17.91 11.82
N PHE A 569 35.80 17.46 10.59
CA PHE A 569 35.13 18.05 9.43
C PHE A 569 33.89 17.20 9.12
N ASN A 570 32.72 17.71 9.48
CA ASN A 570 31.47 17.03 9.21
C ASN A 570 31.01 17.41 7.80
N GLU A 571 31.40 16.61 6.81
CA GLU A 571 31.22 16.91 5.38
C GLU A 571 29.74 17.03 5.03
N VAL A 572 28.91 16.14 5.58
CA VAL A 572 27.45 16.21 5.44
C VAL A 572 26.86 17.50 6.04
N ALA A 573 27.33 17.98 7.20
CA ALA A 573 26.90 19.25 7.76
C ALA A 573 27.38 20.47 6.94
N LEU A 574 28.57 20.39 6.35
CA LEU A 574 29.04 21.41 5.42
C LEU A 574 28.14 21.45 4.17
N ALA A 575 27.85 20.29 3.56
CA ALA A 575 26.98 20.18 2.40
C ALA A 575 25.58 20.71 2.69
N ALA A 576 25.01 20.40 3.87
CA ALA A 576 23.74 20.97 4.29
C ALA A 576 23.78 22.50 4.44
N SER A 577 24.84 23.05 5.05
CA SER A 577 25.00 24.50 5.17
C SER A 577 25.13 25.17 3.79
N TYR A 578 25.88 24.55 2.88
CA TYR A 578 26.05 25.00 1.50
C TYR A 578 24.72 25.02 0.73
N LEU A 579 23.91 23.97 0.85
CA LEU A 579 22.57 23.91 0.26
C LEU A 579 21.65 25.04 0.78
N ILE A 580 21.72 25.38 2.08
CA ILE A 580 20.91 26.46 2.66
C ILE A 580 21.37 27.83 2.17
N GLU A 581 22.68 28.07 2.17
CA GLU A 581 23.23 29.42 1.96
C GLU A 581 23.47 29.76 0.49
N GLN A 582 23.79 28.77 -0.35
CA GLN A 582 24.08 28.97 -1.78
C GLN A 582 22.92 28.57 -2.68
N HIS A 583 22.19 27.51 -2.32
CA HIS A 583 21.04 27.02 -3.09
C HIS A 583 19.69 27.40 -2.49
N PHE A 584 19.69 28.19 -1.41
CA PHE A 584 18.50 28.72 -0.73
C PHE A 584 17.47 27.66 -0.32
N MET A 585 17.92 26.42 -0.11
CA MET A 585 17.04 25.34 0.32
C MET A 585 16.58 25.56 1.76
N LYS A 586 15.34 25.17 2.03
CA LYS A 586 14.68 25.36 3.32
C LYS A 586 14.42 24.06 4.04
N ARG A 587 14.49 22.91 3.36
CA ARG A 587 14.18 21.60 3.94
C ARG A 587 15.20 20.56 3.48
N ILE A 588 16.19 20.28 4.32
CA ILE A 588 17.24 19.29 4.07
C ILE A 588 17.06 18.15 5.08
N LEU A 589 16.97 16.93 4.58
CA LEU A 589 16.91 15.74 5.41
C LEU A 589 18.30 15.12 5.48
N ILE A 590 18.82 14.95 6.69
CA ILE A 590 20.04 14.19 6.96
C ILE A 590 19.65 12.87 7.63
N ILE A 591 20.06 11.76 7.03
CA ILE A 591 19.94 10.43 7.63
C ILE A 591 21.33 9.92 7.98
N ASP A 592 21.50 9.54 9.23
CA ASP A 592 22.75 9.02 9.76
C ASP A 592 22.51 7.64 10.36
N TRP A 593 23.11 6.61 9.77
CA TRP A 593 23.11 5.26 10.32
C TRP A 593 24.53 4.76 10.60
N SER A 594 25.49 5.69 10.77
CA SER A 594 26.84 5.36 11.19
C SER A 594 26.84 4.91 12.65
N VAL A 595 27.44 3.74 12.90
CA VAL A 595 27.42 3.05 14.21
C VAL A 595 28.25 3.79 15.25
N ASP A 596 29.37 4.31 14.80
CA ASP A 596 30.42 4.92 15.61
C ASP A 596 30.86 6.20 14.92
N HIS A 597 30.12 7.31 15.00
CA HIS A 597 30.75 8.62 15.15
C HIS A 597 29.78 9.81 15.33
N ASN A 598 30.08 10.56 16.39
CA ASN A 598 30.06 12.03 16.46
C ASN A 598 28.72 12.76 16.21
N ASN A 599 27.96 12.95 17.30
CA ASN A 599 26.83 13.89 17.51
C ASN A 599 27.01 15.33 16.99
N ASN A 600 28.10 15.67 16.31
CA ASN A 600 28.37 17.01 15.85
C ASN A 600 27.39 17.45 14.75
N THR A 601 26.92 16.57 13.85
CA THR A 601 25.88 16.95 12.85
C THR A 601 24.65 17.50 13.56
N GLN A 602 24.12 16.72 14.50
CA GLN A 602 22.94 17.05 15.27
C GLN A 602 23.17 18.29 16.15
N LYS A 603 24.35 18.44 16.77
CA LYS A 603 24.71 19.64 17.55
C LYS A 603 24.83 20.91 16.69
N ILE A 604 25.32 20.81 15.45
CA ILE A 604 25.44 21.94 14.51
C ILE A 604 24.05 22.48 14.18
N PHE A 605 23.08 21.60 13.94
CA PHE A 605 21.71 21.98 13.56
C PHE A 605 20.69 21.90 14.70
N TYR A 606 21.13 21.77 15.95
CA TYR A 606 20.24 21.55 17.09
C TYR A 606 19.23 22.69 17.35
N GLU A 607 19.51 23.88 16.82
CA GLU A 607 18.64 25.05 16.86
C GLU A 607 17.97 25.33 15.51
N ASP A 608 18.24 24.57 14.45
CA ASP A 608 17.84 24.86 13.07
C ASP A 608 16.54 24.11 12.70
N ASP A 609 15.63 24.77 12.01
CA ASP A 609 14.35 24.23 11.52
C ASP A 609 14.35 23.93 10.01
N LYS A 610 15.47 24.18 9.33
CA LYS A 610 15.68 23.84 7.92
C LYS A 610 16.31 22.47 7.72
N VAL A 611 16.97 21.96 8.75
CA VAL A 611 17.64 20.66 8.71
C VAL A 611 16.96 19.71 9.67
N LEU A 612 16.34 18.66 9.13
CA LEU A 612 15.85 17.53 9.89
C LEU A 612 16.96 16.47 9.93
N SER A 613 17.42 16.10 11.12
CA SER A 613 18.37 15.01 11.30
C SER A 613 17.70 13.80 11.93
N ILE A 614 17.78 12.65 11.26
CA ILE A 614 17.31 11.36 11.77
C ILE A 614 18.53 10.44 11.91
N SER A 615 18.82 10.00 13.13
CA SER A 615 19.93 9.11 13.44
C SER A 615 19.44 7.75 13.93
N LEU A 616 20.00 6.67 13.37
CA LEU A 616 19.86 5.29 13.83
C LEU A 616 21.21 4.85 14.39
N HIS A 617 21.28 4.52 15.67
CA HIS A 617 22.56 4.17 16.30
C HIS A 617 22.42 3.00 17.27
N TYR A 618 23.47 2.19 17.33
CA TYR A 618 23.59 1.09 18.28
C TYR A 618 24.33 1.57 19.53
N CYS A 619 23.64 1.59 20.67
CA CYS A 619 24.23 1.98 21.94
C CYS A 619 24.79 0.80 22.75
N GLY A 620 24.40 -0.44 22.41
CA GLY A 620 24.69 -1.62 23.23
C GLY A 620 24.36 -1.39 24.71
N LYS A 621 25.31 -1.72 25.61
CA LYS A 621 25.24 -1.44 27.06
C LYS A 621 25.91 -0.11 27.48
N LYS A 622 26.40 0.70 26.54
CA LYS A 622 27.07 1.98 26.82
C LYS A 622 26.02 3.11 26.88
N ILE A 623 26.40 4.25 27.46
CA ILE A 623 25.57 5.45 27.43
C ILE A 623 25.44 5.90 25.98
N CYS A 624 24.20 5.98 25.47
CA CYS A 624 23.93 6.48 24.12
C CYS A 624 24.53 7.88 23.95
N PRO A 625 25.14 8.18 22.79
CA PRO A 625 25.65 9.51 22.51
C PRO A 625 24.57 10.59 22.60
N MET A 626 23.35 10.30 22.12
CA MET A 626 22.18 11.16 22.29
C MET A 626 20.95 10.35 22.72
N SER A 627 20.11 10.94 23.56
CA SER A 627 18.88 10.29 24.05
C SER A 627 17.69 10.56 23.13
N ILE A 628 16.63 9.76 23.30
CA ILE A 628 15.35 9.93 22.58
C ILE A 628 14.72 11.32 22.88
N ASP A 629 14.99 11.88 24.07
CA ASP A 629 14.43 13.17 24.50
C ASP A 629 15.13 14.39 23.88
N GLU A 630 16.31 14.19 23.27
CA GLU A 630 17.08 15.25 22.61
C GLU A 630 16.53 15.56 21.22
N THR A 631 15.43 16.32 21.22
CA THR A 631 14.63 16.64 20.02
C THR A 631 14.99 17.98 19.37
N GLY A 632 16.07 18.63 19.78
CA GLY A 632 16.40 20.00 19.37
C GLY A 632 15.89 21.05 20.35
N VAL A 633 16.26 22.31 20.12
CA VAL A 633 15.90 23.46 20.98
C VAL A 633 15.49 24.67 20.14
N LYS A 634 14.80 25.62 20.78
CA LYS A 634 14.23 26.81 20.14
C LYS A 634 13.39 26.44 18.90
N GLN A 635 13.70 26.97 17.73
CA GLN A 635 13.00 26.67 16.47
C GLN A 635 13.31 25.26 15.93
N GLY A 636 14.47 24.68 16.25
CA GLY A 636 14.83 23.30 15.88
C GLY A 636 14.16 22.19 16.71
N LYS A 637 13.22 22.52 17.60
CA LYS A 637 12.46 21.50 18.34
C LYS A 637 11.66 20.61 17.39
N GLY A 638 11.84 19.30 17.50
CA GLY A 638 11.25 18.27 16.63
C GLY A 638 12.14 17.89 15.44
N TYR A 639 13.15 18.71 15.10
CA TYR A 639 14.02 18.50 13.93
C TYR A 639 15.23 17.59 14.20
N ASN A 640 15.30 17.01 15.40
CA ASN A 640 16.27 15.98 15.74
C ASN A 640 15.54 14.71 16.20
N VAL A 641 15.75 13.61 15.48
CA VAL A 641 15.12 12.30 15.74
C VAL A 641 16.21 11.27 15.98
N ASN A 642 16.19 10.65 17.16
CA ASN A 642 17.15 9.63 17.57
C ASN A 642 16.44 8.28 17.73
N VAL A 643 16.95 7.24 17.09
CA VAL A 643 16.46 5.85 17.19
C VAL A 643 17.58 4.98 17.79
N PRO A 644 17.66 4.89 19.14
CA PRO A 644 18.71 4.13 19.81
C PRO A 644 18.34 2.65 19.98
N PHE A 645 19.08 1.78 19.32
CA PHE A 645 18.99 0.33 19.53
C PHE A 645 19.97 -0.11 20.61
N THR A 646 19.50 -0.89 21.59
CA THR A 646 20.30 -1.40 22.72
C THR A 646 20.69 -2.87 22.53
N HIS A 647 20.26 -3.48 21.43
CA HIS A 647 20.46 -4.88 21.04
C HIS A 647 21.04 -4.98 19.62
N ALA A 648 21.52 -6.16 19.25
CA ALA A 648 22.02 -6.41 17.90
C ALA A 648 20.87 -6.27 16.88
N VAL A 649 21.01 -5.32 15.97
CA VAL A 649 19.94 -4.89 15.07
C VAL A 649 19.76 -5.86 13.92
N THR A 650 18.50 -6.19 13.60
CA THR A 650 18.10 -7.02 12.45
C THR A 650 17.50 -6.19 11.31
N ASP A 651 17.33 -6.81 10.12
CA ASP A 651 16.61 -6.19 8.99
C ASP A 651 15.20 -5.72 9.41
N GLY A 652 14.47 -6.56 10.15
CA GLY A 652 13.12 -6.26 10.64
C GLY A 652 13.07 -5.02 11.55
N ASP A 653 14.08 -4.82 12.41
CA ASP A 653 14.15 -3.65 13.28
C ASP A 653 14.33 -2.35 12.47
N TYR A 654 15.22 -2.37 11.47
CA TYR A 654 15.48 -1.22 10.60
C TYR A 654 14.30 -0.91 9.67
N LEU A 655 13.66 -1.94 9.10
CA LEU A 655 12.45 -1.75 8.31
C LEU A 655 11.29 -1.20 9.14
N ALA A 656 11.12 -1.68 10.38
CA ALA A 656 10.11 -1.13 11.28
C ALA A 656 10.38 0.35 11.61
N ALA A 657 11.64 0.73 11.88
CA ALA A 657 12.00 2.14 12.05
C ALA A 657 11.77 2.95 10.77
N LEU A 658 12.11 2.41 9.60
CA LEU A 658 11.88 3.05 8.30
C LEU A 658 10.39 3.35 8.07
N PHE A 659 9.53 2.35 8.26
CA PHE A 659 8.10 2.47 7.97
C PHE A 659 7.35 3.29 9.02
N HIS A 660 7.70 3.18 10.30
CA HIS A 660 6.91 3.81 11.38
C HIS A 660 7.50 5.13 11.88
N ILE A 661 8.74 5.49 11.51
CA ILE A 661 9.38 6.74 11.94
C ILE A 661 9.90 7.52 10.72
N ILE A 662 10.85 6.95 9.96
CA ILE A 662 11.64 7.71 8.98
C ILE A 662 10.76 8.20 7.81
N LEU A 663 10.07 7.29 7.11
CA LEU A 663 9.25 7.66 5.95
C LEU A 663 8.07 8.57 6.35
N PRO A 664 7.28 8.30 7.41
CA PRO A 664 6.21 9.21 7.85
C PRO A 664 6.71 10.63 8.09
N ILE A 665 7.79 10.79 8.87
CA ILE A 665 8.38 12.10 9.18
C ILE A 665 8.94 12.74 7.89
N ALA A 666 9.64 11.99 7.04
CA ALA A 666 10.23 12.52 5.82
C ALA A 666 9.18 13.01 4.81
N TYR A 667 8.06 12.30 4.66
CA TYR A 667 6.95 12.75 3.82
C TYR A 667 6.19 13.95 4.41
N GLU A 668 6.06 14.03 5.73
CA GLU A 668 5.51 15.21 6.42
C GLU A 668 6.43 16.43 6.31
N PHE A 669 7.75 16.22 6.37
CA PHE A 669 8.75 17.27 6.19
C PHE A 669 8.84 17.74 4.74
N GLY A 670 8.75 16.82 3.77
CA GLY A 670 8.84 17.12 2.34
C GLY A 670 10.18 17.76 1.95
N PRO A 671 11.31 17.03 2.09
CA PRO A 671 12.64 17.56 1.84
C PRO A 671 12.81 18.04 0.39
N GLU A 672 13.75 18.96 0.20
CA GLU A 672 14.24 19.43 -1.10
C GLU A 672 15.53 18.72 -1.52
N PHE A 673 16.24 18.14 -0.54
CA PHE A 673 17.47 17.38 -0.73
C PHE A 673 17.67 16.39 0.43
N ILE A 674 18.23 15.22 0.14
CA ILE A 674 18.60 14.22 1.15
C ILE A 674 20.12 14.02 1.16
N LEU A 675 20.71 14.03 2.36
CA LEU A 675 22.09 13.65 2.60
C LEU A 675 22.09 12.42 3.51
N ILE A 676 22.83 11.38 3.12
CA ILE A 676 23.01 10.18 3.93
C ILE A 676 24.48 10.09 4.34
N SER A 677 24.76 10.09 5.64
CA SER A 677 26.08 9.72 6.17
C SER A 677 26.08 8.23 6.49
N SER A 678 27.03 7.49 5.91
CA SER A 678 27.05 6.03 5.99
C SER A 678 28.45 5.52 6.31
N ALA A 679 28.66 5.05 7.54
CA ALA A 679 29.82 4.24 7.92
C ALA A 679 29.38 2.84 8.34
N PHE A 680 29.83 1.82 7.60
CA PHE A 680 29.50 0.42 7.86
C PHE A 680 30.45 -0.16 8.91
N ASN A 681 29.97 -0.37 10.14
CA ASN A 681 30.73 -1.12 11.16
C ASN A 681 30.07 -2.48 11.44
N ASN A 682 30.73 -3.54 10.98
CA ASN A 682 30.20 -4.90 11.01
C ASN A 682 30.26 -5.56 12.41
N GLU A 683 31.01 -4.99 13.36
CA GLU A 683 31.08 -5.55 14.72
C GLU A 683 29.75 -5.42 15.49
N CYS A 684 28.91 -4.43 15.16
CA CYS A 684 27.64 -4.17 15.84
C CYS A 684 26.39 -4.55 15.01
N PHE A 685 26.52 -4.66 13.69
CA PHE A 685 25.41 -4.90 12.74
C PHE A 685 25.51 -6.25 12.02
N SER A 686 26.14 -7.25 12.63
CA SER A 686 26.32 -8.59 12.03
C SER A 686 25.04 -9.28 11.53
N LEU A 687 23.85 -8.80 11.93
CA LEU A 687 22.53 -9.32 11.52
C LEU A 687 21.80 -8.44 10.49
N LEU A 688 22.34 -7.27 10.14
CA LEU A 688 21.77 -6.38 9.13
C LEU A 688 22.38 -6.72 7.77
N SER A 689 21.53 -6.99 6.80
CA SER A 689 21.97 -7.36 5.46
C SER A 689 22.33 -6.14 4.59
N PRO A 690 23.28 -6.27 3.66
CA PRO A 690 23.52 -5.28 2.60
C PRO A 690 22.24 -4.86 1.86
N SER A 691 21.35 -5.81 1.60
CA SER A 691 20.06 -5.60 0.97
C SER A 691 19.18 -4.60 1.74
N CYS A 692 19.20 -4.61 3.07
CA CYS A 692 18.40 -3.71 3.89
C CYS A 692 18.81 -2.24 3.70
N TYR A 693 20.11 -1.94 3.67
CA TYR A 693 20.60 -0.61 3.34
C TYR A 693 20.17 -0.17 1.93
N GLY A 694 20.28 -1.06 0.96
CA GLY A 694 19.81 -0.82 -0.40
C GLY A 694 18.30 -0.52 -0.46
N ILE A 695 17.47 -1.21 0.33
CA ILE A 695 16.03 -0.95 0.42
C ILE A 695 15.76 0.43 1.00
N MET A 696 16.43 0.81 2.10
CA MET A 696 16.26 2.13 2.69
C MET A 696 16.58 3.23 1.66
N VAL A 697 17.73 3.13 0.97
CA VAL A 697 18.11 4.06 -0.10
C VAL A 697 17.04 4.10 -1.19
N LYS A 698 16.56 2.94 -1.65
CA LYS A 698 15.56 2.85 -2.71
C LYS A 698 14.25 3.53 -2.33
N LEU A 699 13.77 3.32 -1.10
CA LEU A 699 12.52 3.92 -0.64
C LEU A 699 12.66 5.43 -0.40
N LEU A 700 13.77 5.88 0.18
CA LEU A 700 14.08 7.30 0.36
C LEU A 700 14.26 8.05 -0.97
N SER A 701 14.74 7.37 -2.01
CA SER A 701 14.91 7.98 -3.34
C SER A 701 13.61 8.43 -4.02
N SER A 702 12.45 8.05 -3.48
CA SER A 702 11.15 8.57 -3.92
C SER A 702 10.92 10.02 -3.53
N LEU A 703 11.60 10.53 -2.51
CA LEU A 703 11.47 11.91 -2.07
C LEU A 703 12.27 12.86 -2.97
N CYS A 704 11.95 14.15 -2.92
CA CYS A 704 12.70 15.25 -3.54
C CYS A 704 13.16 15.04 -5.01
N ASN A 705 12.37 14.33 -5.83
CA ASN A 705 12.73 14.01 -7.22
C ASN A 705 14.09 13.28 -7.33
N GLY A 706 14.36 12.41 -6.35
CA GLY A 706 15.58 11.62 -6.24
C GLY A 706 16.83 12.40 -5.85
N LYS A 707 16.75 13.70 -5.54
CA LYS A 707 17.92 14.53 -5.16
C LYS A 707 18.53 14.07 -3.83
N MET A 708 19.46 13.14 -3.94
CA MET A 708 20.06 12.47 -2.80
C MET A 708 21.55 12.25 -3.01
N ILE A 709 22.34 12.44 -1.96
CA ILE A 709 23.75 12.07 -1.93
C ILE A 709 24.01 11.13 -0.75
N ILE A 710 24.76 10.06 -1.01
CA ILE A 710 25.30 9.18 0.02
C ILE A 710 26.79 9.47 0.15
N ASP A 711 27.21 9.87 1.34
CA ASP A 711 28.61 9.98 1.70
C ASP A 711 29.06 8.72 2.44
N PHE A 712 29.94 7.95 1.80
CA PHE A 712 30.47 6.72 2.37
C PHE A 712 31.74 7.03 3.18
N GLU A 713 31.61 6.92 4.50
CA GLU A 713 32.64 7.19 5.50
C GLU A 713 33.19 5.87 6.11
N GLY A 714 34.28 5.95 6.88
CA GLY A 714 34.67 4.88 7.81
C GLY A 714 35.23 3.60 7.19
N TRP A 715 36.18 3.71 6.25
CA TRP A 715 36.81 2.61 5.50
C TRP A 715 37.74 1.64 6.29
N ASN A 716 37.51 1.44 7.58
CA ASN A 716 38.45 0.73 8.46
C ASN A 716 38.36 -0.82 8.41
N HIS A 717 37.42 -1.39 7.64
CA HIS A 717 37.19 -2.83 7.58
C HIS A 717 37.08 -3.37 6.14
N ASN A 718 37.42 -4.65 5.95
CA ASN A 718 37.47 -5.32 4.64
C ASN A 718 36.10 -5.68 4.03
N ASN A 719 34.99 -5.44 4.74
CA ASN A 719 33.65 -5.95 4.40
C ASN A 719 32.62 -4.81 4.19
N THR A 720 32.96 -3.76 3.44
CA THR A 720 32.01 -2.66 3.12
C THR A 720 31.51 -2.69 1.67
N PHE A 721 32.00 -3.64 0.87
CA PHE A 721 31.72 -3.70 -0.57
C PHE A 721 30.28 -4.06 -0.90
N ASP A 722 29.69 -5.03 -0.20
CA ASP A 722 28.34 -5.50 -0.51
C ASP A 722 27.29 -4.45 -0.14
N GLU A 723 27.42 -3.82 1.03
CA GLU A 723 26.52 -2.77 1.53
C GLU A 723 26.55 -1.54 0.62
N THR A 724 27.76 -1.06 0.29
CA THR A 724 27.95 0.06 -0.64
C THR A 724 27.43 -0.30 -2.05
N THR A 725 27.64 -1.53 -2.52
CA THR A 725 27.10 -2.01 -3.81
C THR A 725 25.57 -1.97 -3.83
N CYS A 726 24.90 -2.46 -2.77
CA CYS A 726 23.44 -2.43 -2.67
C CYS A 726 22.91 -0.98 -2.66
N CYS A 727 23.55 -0.07 -1.93
CA CYS A 727 23.20 1.36 -1.93
C CYS A 727 23.35 2.00 -3.32
N ILE A 728 24.49 1.80 -3.99
CA ILE A 728 24.74 2.39 -5.33
C ILE A 728 23.81 1.77 -6.37
N SER A 729 23.55 0.45 -6.28
CA SER A 729 22.58 -0.23 -7.14
C SER A 729 21.18 0.39 -7.01
N SER A 730 20.77 0.74 -5.78
CA SER A 730 19.51 1.45 -5.53
C SER A 730 19.50 2.87 -6.09
N LEU A 731 20.61 3.63 -6.00
CA LEU A 731 20.75 4.95 -6.62
C LEU A 731 20.58 4.91 -8.15
N LEU A 732 21.16 3.87 -8.78
CA LEU A 732 20.99 3.55 -10.20
C LEU A 732 19.57 3.09 -10.54
N GLY A 733 18.74 2.83 -9.53
CA GLY A 733 17.33 2.51 -9.67
C GLY A 733 17.02 1.02 -9.71
N ASN A 734 18.01 0.13 -9.54
CA ASN A 734 17.87 -1.33 -9.62
C ASN A 734 17.37 -1.94 -8.30
N SER A 735 16.65 -3.07 -8.37
CA SER A 735 16.13 -3.79 -7.20
C SER A 735 16.55 -5.28 -7.12
N GLU A 736 17.34 -5.76 -8.08
CA GLU A 736 17.73 -7.18 -8.21
C GLU A 736 18.66 -7.69 -7.10
N LEU A 737 19.28 -6.76 -6.37
CA LEU A 737 20.17 -7.01 -5.22
C LEU A 737 19.47 -6.81 -3.87
N LEU A 738 18.16 -6.55 -3.85
CA LEU A 738 17.42 -6.13 -2.65
C LEU A 738 16.56 -7.24 -2.04
N SER A 739 16.85 -8.51 -2.33
CA SER A 739 16.16 -9.63 -1.71
C SER A 739 16.58 -9.78 -0.24
N LEU A 740 15.61 -9.82 0.67
CA LEU A 740 15.83 -10.13 2.09
C LEU A 740 15.53 -11.60 2.38
N ASN A 741 16.18 -12.13 3.42
CA ASN A 741 15.88 -13.46 3.94
C ASN A 741 14.63 -13.38 4.84
N SER A 742 13.64 -14.25 4.61
CA SER A 742 12.37 -14.21 5.34
C SER A 742 12.50 -14.45 6.85
N GLN A 743 13.60 -15.04 7.33
CA GLN A 743 13.81 -15.32 8.76
C GLN A 743 14.20 -14.09 9.59
N SER A 744 14.59 -12.95 8.98
CA SER A 744 15.09 -11.74 9.67
C SER A 744 14.14 -10.53 9.66
N LEU A 745 12.90 -10.66 9.17
CA LEU A 745 11.99 -9.53 8.90
C LEU A 745 11.05 -9.16 10.04
N LYS A 746 11.02 -9.98 11.09
CA LYS A 746 10.27 -9.70 12.31
C LYS A 746 11.09 -8.75 13.21
N PRO A 747 10.57 -7.56 13.57
CA PRO A 747 11.22 -6.73 14.55
C PRO A 747 11.19 -7.41 15.93
N CYS A 748 12.28 -7.31 16.69
CA CYS A 748 12.33 -7.86 18.04
C CYS A 748 11.53 -6.99 19.04
N SER A 749 11.24 -7.55 20.22
CA SER A 749 10.52 -6.84 21.29
C SER A 749 11.21 -5.54 21.72
N GLU A 750 12.53 -5.57 21.81
CA GLU A 750 13.38 -4.45 22.22
C GLU A 750 13.34 -3.32 21.19
N ALA A 751 13.34 -3.66 19.89
CA ALA A 751 13.17 -2.70 18.82
C ALA A 751 11.77 -2.08 18.83
N ILE A 752 10.72 -2.88 19.03
CA ILE A 752 9.34 -2.40 19.17
C ILE A 752 9.25 -1.39 20.32
N GLU A 753 9.83 -1.70 21.49
CA GLU A 753 9.84 -0.80 22.64
C GLU A 753 10.59 0.52 22.33
N THR A 754 11.76 0.43 21.68
CA THR A 754 12.49 1.62 21.22
C THR A 754 11.64 2.47 20.27
N ILE A 755 11.05 1.87 19.24
CA ILE A 755 10.25 2.58 18.24
C ILE A 755 9.03 3.24 18.90
N GLN A 756 8.34 2.54 19.82
CA GLN A 756 7.24 3.11 20.59
C GLN A 756 7.65 4.34 21.40
N LYS A 757 8.82 4.30 22.07
CA LYS A 757 9.36 5.44 22.83
C LYS A 757 9.69 6.61 21.92
N VAL A 758 10.33 6.35 20.77
CA VAL A 758 10.61 7.40 19.78
C VAL A 758 9.32 8.04 19.29
N ILE A 759 8.32 7.24 18.91
CA ILE A 759 7.01 7.75 18.48
C ILE A 759 6.35 8.57 19.59
N ALA A 760 6.37 8.12 20.84
CA ALA A 760 5.78 8.84 21.97
C ALA A 760 6.38 10.24 22.18
N VAL A 761 7.67 10.39 21.90
CA VAL A 761 8.35 11.69 21.94
C VAL A 761 8.06 12.51 20.69
N GLN A 762 8.21 11.91 19.51
CA GLN A 762 8.20 12.60 18.22
C GLN A 762 6.80 12.98 17.72
N ARG A 763 5.74 12.27 18.12
CA ARG A 763 4.34 12.60 17.76
C ARG A 763 3.86 13.96 18.25
N LYS A 764 4.62 14.61 19.15
CA LYS A 764 4.38 15.99 19.58
C LYS A 764 4.70 17.01 18.49
N PHE A 765 5.56 16.64 17.54
CA PHE A 765 6.06 17.49 16.47
C PHE A 765 5.56 17.03 15.09
N TRP A 766 5.42 15.73 14.90
CA TRP A 766 5.08 15.10 13.62
C TRP A 766 3.72 14.40 13.70
N ARG A 767 2.73 14.94 12.98
CA ARG A 767 1.34 14.45 12.99
C ARG A 767 1.16 13.16 12.20
N SER A 768 2.08 12.84 11.31
CA SER A 768 2.14 11.56 10.60
C SER A 768 2.29 10.36 11.54
N LEU A 769 2.78 10.57 12.77
CA LEU A 769 2.92 9.56 13.82
C LEU A 769 1.63 9.38 14.67
N ALA A 770 0.49 9.30 14.01
CA ALA A 770 -0.84 9.35 14.65
C ALA A 770 -1.32 8.03 15.29
N PHE A 771 -0.59 6.92 15.13
CA PHE A 771 -1.06 5.56 15.44
C PHE A 771 -0.65 5.04 16.82
N ALA A 772 -0.05 5.85 17.68
CA ALA A 772 0.40 5.45 19.01
C ALA A 772 -0.78 5.36 20.00
N LYS A 773 -1.60 4.32 19.86
CA LYS A 773 -2.71 3.99 20.76
C LYS A 773 -2.59 2.54 21.25
N PHE A 774 -3.12 2.27 22.43
CA PHE A 774 -3.24 0.90 22.93
C PHE A 774 -4.39 0.20 22.20
N LEU A 775 -4.15 -1.00 21.69
CA LEU A 775 -5.15 -1.87 21.07
C LEU A 775 -5.68 -2.90 22.09
N PRO A 776 -6.90 -3.43 21.91
CA PRO A 776 -7.42 -4.46 22.81
C PRO A 776 -6.62 -5.77 22.68
N ASP A 777 -6.35 -6.42 23.82
CA ASP A 777 -5.63 -7.72 23.90
C ASP A 777 -6.36 -8.86 23.16
N ASN A 778 -7.70 -8.80 23.15
CA ASN A 778 -8.54 -9.69 22.34
C ASN A 778 -9.65 -8.88 21.67
N VAL A 779 -9.88 -9.10 20.38
CA VAL A 779 -11.09 -8.63 19.69
C VAL A 779 -12.21 -9.65 19.94
N THR A 780 -12.81 -9.62 21.14
CA THR A 780 -13.92 -10.53 21.51
C THR A 780 -15.18 -10.24 20.69
N ALA A 781 -16.12 -11.19 20.60
CA ALA A 781 -17.43 -10.98 19.97
C ALA A 781 -18.18 -9.77 20.59
N GLU A 782 -17.99 -9.49 21.88
CA GLU A 782 -18.55 -8.31 22.56
C GLU A 782 -17.90 -6.98 22.13
N SER A 783 -16.63 -7.00 21.71
CA SER A 783 -15.95 -5.83 21.12
C SER A 783 -16.32 -5.61 19.65
N LYS A 784 -16.86 -6.62 18.97
CA LYS A 784 -17.47 -6.54 17.64
C LYS A 784 -18.98 -6.27 17.73
N LYS A 785 -19.41 -5.35 18.59
CA LYS A 785 -20.81 -4.90 18.55
C LYS A 785 -21.04 -4.22 17.20
N VAL A 786 -21.76 -4.91 16.32
CA VAL A 786 -22.22 -4.34 15.06
C VAL A 786 -23.21 -3.24 15.42
N HIS A 787 -22.83 -1.99 15.22
CA HIS A 787 -23.74 -0.87 15.39
C HIS A 787 -24.47 -0.66 14.06
N THR A 788 -25.58 -1.37 13.89
CA THR A 788 -26.52 -1.10 12.79
C THR A 788 -27.24 0.21 13.12
N VAL A 789 -26.85 1.31 12.47
CA VAL A 789 -27.56 2.59 12.62
C VAL A 789 -28.85 2.51 11.79
N ASN A 790 -29.97 2.20 12.45
CA ASN A 790 -31.31 2.30 11.85
C ASN A 790 -31.71 3.77 11.66
N ASN A 791 -31.03 4.49 10.77
CA ASN A 791 -31.55 5.75 10.25
C ASN A 791 -32.62 5.41 9.20
N LEU A 792 -33.87 5.32 9.66
CA LEU A 792 -35.06 5.27 8.82
C LEU A 792 -35.24 6.61 8.06
N LYS A 793 -34.43 6.80 7.02
CA LYS A 793 -34.86 7.44 5.79
C LYS A 793 -34.65 6.42 4.70
N ARG A 794 -35.73 5.72 4.33
CA ARG A 794 -35.78 4.85 3.14
C ARG A 794 -35.28 5.68 1.94
N ARG A 795 -34.03 5.47 1.54
CA ARG A 795 -33.57 5.83 0.20
C ARG A 795 -33.90 4.64 -0.68
N GLN A 796 -34.83 4.82 -1.61
CA GLN A 796 -34.99 3.89 -2.72
C GLN A 796 -33.67 3.87 -3.49
N SER A 797 -33.25 2.67 -3.90
CA SER A 797 -32.02 2.36 -4.63
C SER A 797 -32.03 2.84 -6.09
N SER A 798 -32.50 4.07 -6.31
CA SER A 798 -32.38 4.81 -7.57
C SER A 798 -31.96 6.26 -7.34
N ASP A 799 -31.45 6.59 -6.15
CA ASP A 799 -30.96 7.93 -5.83
C ASP A 799 -29.42 7.89 -5.84
N PRO A 800 -28.76 8.28 -6.96
CA PRO A 800 -27.31 8.40 -7.00
C PRO A 800 -26.86 9.44 -5.97
N VAL A 801 -25.70 9.21 -5.37
CA VAL A 801 -25.03 10.16 -4.50
C VAL A 801 -24.80 11.47 -5.27
N ALA A 802 -25.66 12.48 -5.04
CA ALA A 802 -25.37 13.92 -5.01
C ALA A 802 -26.68 14.74 -5.03
N ILE A 803 -27.33 14.90 -3.87
CA ILE A 803 -28.06 16.15 -3.62
C ILE A 803 -27.04 17.07 -2.93
N PRO A 804 -26.72 18.25 -3.48
CA PRO A 804 -25.79 19.18 -2.85
C PRO A 804 -26.24 19.47 -1.42
N ARG A 805 -25.32 19.33 -0.44
CA ARG A 805 -25.49 20.09 0.80
C ARG A 805 -25.56 21.55 0.38
N LYS A 806 -26.70 22.21 0.62
CA LYS A 806 -26.77 23.67 0.59
C LYS A 806 -25.64 24.17 1.49
N LEU A 807 -24.67 24.86 0.88
CA LEU A 807 -23.59 25.53 1.58
C LEU A 807 -24.15 26.86 2.09
N ASP A 808 -24.97 26.81 3.12
CA ASP A 808 -25.39 27.97 3.90
C ASP A 808 -25.71 27.46 5.31
N GLU A 809 -24.74 27.56 6.21
CA GLU A 809 -24.88 28.06 7.59
C GLU A 809 -23.73 27.59 8.48
N ALA A 810 -23.17 28.56 9.20
CA ALA A 810 -22.05 28.40 10.11
C ALA A 810 -22.38 27.46 11.29
N ILE A 811 -21.38 26.71 11.70
CA ILE A 811 -21.38 25.86 12.90
C ILE A 811 -21.77 26.70 14.13
N LYS A 812 -22.81 26.26 14.84
CA LYS A 812 -23.00 26.56 16.27
C LYS A 812 -23.13 25.25 17.04
N MET A 813 -22.30 25.13 18.08
CA MET A 813 -22.42 24.15 19.16
C MET A 813 -23.72 24.41 19.93
N GLU A 814 -24.53 23.38 20.14
CA GLU A 814 -25.20 23.00 21.41
C GLU A 814 -26.31 21.95 21.15
N GLU A 815 -26.52 21.09 22.15
CA GLU A 815 -27.66 20.17 22.38
C GLU A 815 -27.55 18.70 21.90
N TRP A 816 -27.20 17.85 22.89
CA TRP A 816 -27.27 16.39 22.88
C TRP A 816 -28.15 15.95 24.06
N ILE A 817 -29.44 15.62 23.86
CA ILE A 817 -30.29 14.84 24.80
C ILE A 817 -31.42 14.12 24.02
N GLY A 818 -31.61 12.81 24.22
CA GLY A 818 -32.89 12.11 23.98
C GLY A 818 -32.80 10.66 23.48
N GLU A 819 -33.17 9.70 24.33
CA GLU A 819 -33.04 8.24 24.15
C GLU A 819 -34.18 7.52 23.37
N ALA A 820 -33.85 6.29 22.92
CA ALA A 820 -34.62 5.02 22.99
C ALA A 820 -35.38 4.41 21.77
N SER A 821 -35.06 3.12 21.53
CA SER A 821 -35.85 1.98 20.97
C SER A 821 -36.07 1.91 19.44
N GLY A 822 -35.91 0.81 18.68
CA GLY A 822 -35.49 -0.59 18.87
C GLY A 822 -35.64 -1.40 17.52
N PHE A 823 -34.77 -2.41 17.30
CA PHE A 823 -34.86 -3.64 16.44
C PHE A 823 -35.28 -3.53 14.93
N SER A 824 -34.40 -3.80 13.93
CA SER A 824 -33.96 -5.11 13.33
C SER A 824 -35.06 -5.78 12.46
N ASN A 825 -34.85 -6.42 11.30
CA ASN A 825 -33.68 -6.81 10.51
C ASN A 825 -34.15 -7.18 9.08
N ASN A 826 -33.23 -7.00 8.14
CA ASN A 826 -33.13 -7.57 6.77
C ASN A 826 -33.19 -9.11 6.72
N THR A 827 -33.31 -9.69 5.52
CA THR A 827 -32.47 -10.84 5.10
C THR A 827 -32.56 -11.15 3.59
N GLU A 828 -31.49 -10.79 2.88
CA GLU A 828 -30.85 -11.52 1.78
C GLU A 828 -30.38 -12.92 2.26
N LEU A 829 -30.39 -13.93 1.38
CA LEU A 829 -30.06 -15.33 1.69
C LEU A 829 -28.71 -15.78 1.11
N PHE A 830 -27.95 -16.45 1.98
CA PHE A 830 -26.65 -17.08 1.84
C PHE A 830 -26.77 -18.59 1.59
N CYS A 831 -25.71 -19.26 1.12
CA CYS A 831 -25.65 -20.73 1.08
C CYS A 831 -25.41 -21.30 2.50
N VAL A 832 -26.34 -22.13 3.00
CA VAL A 832 -26.33 -22.65 4.38
C VAL A 832 -26.01 -24.14 4.41
N VAL A 833 -24.99 -24.54 5.20
CA VAL A 833 -24.66 -25.94 5.49
C VAL A 833 -25.41 -26.39 6.76
N PRO A 834 -26.26 -27.43 6.71
CA PRO A 834 -27.03 -27.87 7.87
C PRO A 834 -26.16 -28.60 8.91
N LEU A 835 -26.51 -28.47 10.19
CA LEU A 835 -25.91 -29.23 11.29
C LEU A 835 -26.42 -30.68 11.28
N GLU A 836 -25.51 -31.62 11.52
CA GLU A 836 -25.85 -33.05 11.58
C GLU A 836 -26.56 -33.45 12.88
N TYR A 837 -26.50 -32.63 13.94
CA TYR A 837 -27.15 -32.88 15.22
C TYR A 837 -27.40 -31.56 15.98
N CYS A 838 -28.49 -31.50 16.75
CA CYS A 838 -28.68 -30.49 17.79
C CYS A 838 -29.44 -31.09 19.00
N PRO A 839 -29.20 -30.60 20.23
CA PRO A 839 -29.82 -31.15 21.45
C PRO A 839 -31.35 -31.01 21.48
N HIS A 840 -31.91 -30.11 20.66
CA HIS A 840 -33.36 -29.90 20.58
C HIS A 840 -34.10 -31.03 19.85
N LEU A 841 -33.39 -31.92 19.14
CA LEU A 841 -33.99 -33.11 18.52
C LEU A 841 -34.66 -34.03 19.56
N GLU A 842 -34.25 -33.96 20.83
CA GLU A 842 -34.88 -34.69 21.94
C GLU A 842 -36.32 -34.22 22.23
N LEU A 843 -36.72 -33.04 21.73
CA LEU A 843 -38.05 -32.46 21.93
C LEU A 843 -39.06 -32.85 20.83
N LEU A 844 -38.63 -33.60 19.81
CA LEU A 844 -39.49 -34.04 18.71
C LEU A 844 -40.69 -34.83 19.23
N GLN A 845 -41.88 -34.43 18.79
CA GLN A 845 -43.11 -35.15 19.12
C GLN A 845 -43.43 -36.20 18.03
N PRO A 846 -44.12 -37.31 18.37
CA PRO A 846 -44.60 -38.27 17.38
C PRO A 846 -45.51 -37.61 16.34
N ILE A 847 -45.48 -38.12 15.09
CA ILE A 847 -46.33 -37.62 14.00
C ILE A 847 -47.82 -37.81 14.39
N PRO A 848 -48.69 -36.80 14.23
CA PRO A 848 -50.11 -36.91 14.53
C PRO A 848 -50.78 -38.04 13.75
N THR A 849 -51.81 -38.68 14.31
CA THR A 849 -52.53 -39.79 13.67
C THR A 849 -53.23 -39.38 12.37
N GLU A 850 -53.64 -38.12 12.26
CA GLU A 850 -54.18 -37.51 11.03
C GLU A 850 -53.12 -37.24 9.95
N GLY A 851 -51.84 -37.34 10.30
CA GLY A 851 -50.69 -37.13 9.41
C GLY A 851 -50.40 -35.65 9.16
N LEU A 852 -49.30 -35.40 8.44
CA LEU A 852 -48.94 -34.05 8.02
C LEU A 852 -49.75 -33.64 6.79
N ASN A 853 -50.10 -32.35 6.73
CA ASN A 853 -50.73 -31.74 5.56
C ASN A 853 -49.84 -30.62 5.01
N PRO A 854 -48.95 -30.93 4.03
CA PRO A 854 -48.07 -29.93 3.41
C PRO A 854 -48.78 -28.81 2.66
N PHE A 855 -50.09 -28.94 2.42
CA PHE A 855 -50.93 -27.94 1.77
C PHE A 855 -51.74 -27.09 2.77
N ALA A 856 -51.53 -27.29 4.07
CA ALA A 856 -52.18 -26.52 5.11
C ALA A 856 -51.80 -25.03 5.00
N ARG A 857 -52.80 -24.16 5.21
CA ARG A 857 -52.64 -22.70 5.23
C ARG A 857 -52.21 -22.24 6.60
N CYS A 858 -51.58 -21.07 6.67
CA CYS A 858 -51.21 -20.46 7.95
C CYS A 858 -52.43 -20.32 8.85
N TYR A 859 -52.36 -20.85 10.07
CA TYR A 859 -53.48 -20.81 11.01
C TYR A 859 -53.92 -19.39 11.38
N SER A 860 -52.98 -18.43 11.41
CA SER A 860 -53.25 -17.04 11.83
C SER A 860 -53.76 -16.14 10.71
N CYS A 861 -53.15 -16.19 9.52
CA CYS A 861 -53.47 -15.28 8.42
C CYS A 861 -54.02 -15.96 7.16
N ASN A 862 -54.16 -17.29 7.19
CA ASN A 862 -54.67 -18.10 6.09
C ASN A 862 -53.84 -18.01 4.78
N ASP A 863 -52.60 -17.54 4.86
CA ASP A 863 -51.66 -17.47 3.74
C ASP A 863 -51.31 -18.89 3.24
N PRO A 864 -51.35 -19.17 1.92
CA PRO A 864 -51.03 -20.48 1.37
C PRO A 864 -49.53 -20.68 1.05
N ASN A 865 -48.71 -19.63 1.11
CA ASN A 865 -47.34 -19.65 0.60
C ASN A 865 -46.32 -19.84 1.74
N GLU A 866 -45.30 -20.68 1.49
CA GLU A 866 -44.17 -20.94 2.39
C GLU A 866 -44.57 -21.22 3.85
N ASN A 867 -45.54 -22.11 4.04
CA ASN A 867 -45.97 -22.51 5.38
C ASN A 867 -45.06 -23.55 5.98
N TRP A 868 -44.82 -23.41 7.28
CA TRP A 868 -43.98 -24.28 8.08
C TRP A 868 -44.86 -25.00 9.09
N VAL A 869 -44.44 -26.19 9.53
CA VAL A 869 -45.08 -26.94 10.61
C VAL A 869 -44.15 -27.00 11.82
N CYS A 870 -44.71 -26.68 12.99
CA CYS A 870 -44.00 -26.79 14.25
C CYS A 870 -43.82 -28.27 14.61
N LEU A 871 -42.60 -28.72 14.88
CA LEU A 871 -42.33 -30.14 15.20
C LEU A 871 -42.60 -30.49 16.67
N HIS A 872 -43.10 -29.53 17.46
CA HIS A 872 -43.53 -29.76 18.84
C HIS A 872 -45.05 -29.85 19.00
N CYS A 873 -45.84 -29.16 18.16
CA CYS A 873 -47.32 -29.19 18.29
C CYS A 873 -48.05 -29.40 16.96
N TYR A 874 -47.32 -29.51 15.85
CA TYR A 874 -47.84 -29.73 14.50
C TYR A 874 -48.82 -28.67 13.97
N GLN A 875 -48.91 -27.51 14.63
CA GLN A 875 -49.60 -26.35 14.08
C GLN A 875 -48.80 -25.74 12.93
N VAL A 876 -49.54 -25.22 11.95
CA VAL A 876 -49.01 -24.71 10.69
C VAL A 876 -49.15 -23.19 10.66
N TYR A 877 -48.04 -22.51 10.40
CA TYR A 877 -47.97 -21.05 10.31
C TYR A 877 -47.10 -20.65 9.13
N CYS A 878 -47.31 -19.45 8.60
CA CYS A 878 -46.46 -18.94 7.53
C CYS A 878 -45.02 -18.73 8.03
N GLY A 879 -44.05 -19.01 7.17
CA GLY A 879 -42.62 -18.96 7.46
C GLY A 879 -42.12 -17.57 7.84
N ARG A 880 -40.84 -17.51 8.22
CA ARG A 880 -40.18 -16.27 8.67
C ARG A 880 -40.08 -15.19 7.57
N PHE A 881 -40.18 -15.57 6.30
CA PHE A 881 -40.12 -14.66 5.16
C PHE A 881 -41.51 -14.19 4.67
N ILE A 882 -42.61 -14.63 5.31
CA ILE A 882 -43.98 -14.21 4.99
C ILE A 882 -44.50 -13.20 6.03
N ASN A 883 -45.21 -13.64 7.08
CA ASN A 883 -45.67 -12.79 8.19
C ASN A 883 -45.09 -13.24 9.54
N GLN A 884 -44.05 -14.09 9.53
CA GLN A 884 -43.33 -14.53 10.73
C GLN A 884 -44.17 -15.25 11.80
N HIS A 885 -45.40 -15.69 11.51
CA HIS A 885 -46.25 -16.35 12.50
C HIS A 885 -45.64 -17.64 13.07
N MET A 886 -44.84 -18.39 12.30
CA MET A 886 -44.11 -19.55 12.85
C MET A 886 -43.02 -19.13 13.84
N LEU A 887 -42.33 -18.03 13.57
CA LEU A 887 -41.33 -17.46 14.47
C LEU A 887 -41.98 -16.97 15.78
N GLN A 888 -43.10 -16.25 15.67
CA GLN A 888 -43.88 -15.78 16.83
C GLN A 888 -44.37 -16.95 17.68
N HIS A 889 -44.96 -17.98 17.04
CA HIS A 889 -45.36 -19.21 17.72
C HIS A 889 -44.17 -19.87 18.45
N GLY A 890 -43.02 -19.96 17.78
CA GLY A 890 -41.81 -20.53 18.37
C GLY A 890 -41.30 -19.76 19.58
N GLN A 891 -41.43 -18.44 19.59
CA GLN A 891 -41.06 -17.59 20.72
C GLN A 891 -42.06 -17.70 21.88
N ASP A 892 -43.36 -17.60 21.61
CA ASP A 892 -44.43 -17.60 22.62
C ASP A 892 -44.54 -18.95 23.33
N MET A 893 -44.44 -20.04 22.57
CA MET A 893 -44.58 -21.41 23.08
C MET A 893 -43.22 -22.04 23.43
N LYS A 894 -42.11 -21.34 23.19
CA LYS A 894 -40.74 -21.88 23.26
C LYS A 894 -40.56 -23.13 22.40
N HIS A 895 -41.19 -23.14 21.23
CA HIS A 895 -41.10 -24.23 20.27
C HIS A 895 -40.01 -23.96 19.23
N VAL A 896 -38.90 -24.66 19.33
CA VAL A 896 -37.67 -24.31 18.60
C VAL A 896 -37.43 -25.09 17.32
N LEU A 897 -38.16 -26.18 17.05
CA LEU A 897 -38.00 -27.00 15.84
C LEU A 897 -39.18 -26.85 14.89
N THR A 898 -38.88 -26.63 13.61
CA THR A 898 -39.88 -26.41 12.56
C THR A 898 -39.42 -27.05 11.25
N LEU A 899 -40.35 -27.61 10.49
CA LEU A 899 -40.15 -28.12 9.13
C LEU A 899 -40.84 -27.17 8.14
N SER A 900 -40.10 -26.70 7.14
CA SER A 900 -40.69 -25.97 6.02
C SER A 900 -41.41 -26.92 5.08
N TYR A 901 -42.69 -26.69 4.77
CA TYR A 901 -43.36 -27.48 3.74
C TYR A 901 -42.96 -27.07 2.33
N ALA A 902 -42.22 -25.97 2.13
CA ALA A 902 -41.81 -25.51 0.80
C ALA A 902 -40.70 -26.40 0.20
N ASP A 903 -39.66 -26.67 0.98
CA ASP A 903 -38.41 -27.35 0.59
C ASP A 903 -38.08 -28.54 1.50
N LEU A 904 -38.92 -28.82 2.50
CA LEU A 904 -38.72 -29.88 3.51
C LEU A 904 -37.43 -29.70 4.32
N SER A 905 -36.88 -28.50 4.40
CA SER A 905 -35.77 -28.19 5.30
C SER A 905 -36.26 -28.06 6.74
N VAL A 906 -35.46 -28.52 7.71
CA VAL A 906 -35.76 -28.39 9.14
C VAL A 906 -34.89 -27.29 9.71
N TRP A 907 -35.49 -26.36 10.43
CA TRP A 907 -34.81 -25.25 11.08
C TRP A 907 -34.93 -25.34 12.59
N CYS A 908 -33.83 -25.06 13.29
CA CYS A 908 -33.82 -24.92 14.74
C CYS A 908 -33.59 -23.46 15.14
N TYR A 909 -34.59 -22.81 15.71
CA TYR A 909 -34.51 -21.41 16.14
C TYR A 909 -33.48 -21.20 17.27
N ALA A 910 -33.30 -22.18 18.15
CA ALA A 910 -32.34 -22.06 19.25
C ALA A 910 -30.87 -22.26 18.82
N CYS A 911 -30.64 -23.00 17.72
CA CYS A 911 -29.30 -23.21 17.16
C CYS A 911 -29.00 -22.28 15.98
N ASP A 912 -29.99 -21.51 15.52
CA ASP A 912 -29.92 -20.62 14.35
C ASP A 912 -29.36 -21.31 13.10
N ALA A 913 -29.77 -22.57 12.86
CA ALA A 913 -29.23 -23.40 11.81
C ALA A 913 -30.26 -24.36 11.21
N TYR A 914 -30.06 -24.74 9.94
CA TYR A 914 -30.74 -25.91 9.36
C TYR A 914 -30.21 -27.19 9.99
N ILE A 915 -31.08 -28.18 10.16
CA ILE A 915 -30.75 -29.46 10.79
C ILE A 915 -30.97 -30.59 9.78
N HIS A 916 -29.99 -31.48 9.67
CA HIS A 916 -30.07 -32.71 8.91
C HIS A 916 -29.68 -33.88 9.82
N ASN A 917 -30.64 -34.69 10.27
CA ASN A 917 -30.38 -35.79 11.19
C ASN A 917 -31.34 -36.96 10.91
N GLU A 918 -30.94 -38.20 11.21
CA GLU A 918 -31.78 -39.38 10.99
C GLU A 918 -33.09 -39.36 11.80
N LEU A 919 -33.12 -38.72 12.97
CA LEU A 919 -34.31 -38.65 13.83
C LEU A 919 -35.48 -37.87 13.20
N ILE A 920 -35.20 -36.93 12.28
CA ILE A 920 -36.22 -36.17 11.55
C ILE A 920 -36.60 -36.83 10.22
N ALA A 921 -35.88 -37.87 9.78
CA ALA A 921 -36.14 -38.54 8.50
C ALA A 921 -37.58 -39.08 8.39
N PRO A 922 -38.17 -39.76 9.40
CA PRO A 922 -39.55 -40.24 9.31
C PRO A 922 -40.59 -39.12 9.11
N ILE A 923 -40.36 -37.96 9.73
CA ILE A 923 -41.24 -36.77 9.60
C ILE A 923 -41.10 -36.17 8.20
N LYS A 924 -39.87 -36.05 7.69
CA LYS A 924 -39.59 -35.56 6.34
C LYS A 924 -40.15 -36.48 5.27
N GLU A 925 -39.98 -37.80 5.41
CA GLU A 925 -40.55 -38.81 4.53
C GLU A 925 -42.07 -38.75 4.52
N HIS A 926 -42.71 -38.64 5.69
CA HIS A 926 -44.16 -38.51 5.78
C HIS A 926 -44.67 -37.24 5.08
N ALA A 927 -44.00 -36.10 5.29
CA ALA A 927 -44.30 -34.85 4.59
C ALA A 927 -44.06 -34.96 3.08
N HIS A 928 -42.99 -35.63 2.67
CA HIS A 928 -42.64 -35.86 1.26
C HIS A 928 -43.69 -36.70 0.56
N ILE A 929 -44.07 -37.86 1.10
CA ILE A 929 -45.12 -38.73 0.55
C ILE A 929 -46.45 -37.96 0.44
N LYS A 930 -46.81 -37.18 1.46
CA LYS A 930 -48.04 -36.38 1.44
C LYS A 930 -47.99 -35.25 0.40
N LYS A 931 -46.81 -34.70 0.13
CA LYS A 931 -46.62 -33.60 -0.82
C LYS A 931 -46.49 -34.07 -2.28
N PHE A 932 -45.82 -35.20 -2.51
CA PHE A 932 -45.41 -35.66 -3.84
C PHE A 932 -45.98 -37.03 -4.24
N GLY A 933 -46.69 -37.72 -3.35
CA GLY A 933 -47.38 -38.99 -3.64
C GLY A 933 -46.49 -40.24 -3.69
N SER A 934 -45.18 -40.10 -3.49
CA SER A 934 -44.20 -41.20 -3.43
C SER A 934 -42.97 -40.79 -2.60
N LEU A 935 -42.15 -41.76 -2.19
CA LEU A 935 -40.87 -41.54 -1.51
C LEU A 935 -39.79 -41.08 -2.48
#